data_AF-A0AAQ3PXS5-F1
#
_entry.id   AF-A0AAQ3PXS5-F1
#
_cell.length_a   1.000
_cell.length_b   1.000
_cell.length_c   1.000
_cell.angle_alpha   90.00
_cell.angle_beta   90.00
_cell.angle_gamma   90.00
#
_symmetry.space_group_name_H-M   'P 1'
#
loop_
_entity.id
_entity.type
_entity.pdbx_description
1 polymer ?
#
loop_
_entity_poly.entity_id
_entity_poly.type
_entity_poly.pdbx_seq_one_letter_code
_entity_poly.pdbx_strand_id
1 'polypeptide(L)'
;MTEDQSPRPIRCKAAVCRAAGEPLVIEEIVVDPPKAYEIRIKIICTSLCHTDITFWQAKVAPVFPRILGHEAYGYVHVFPLPALPIYFYWRLPPATHLRSVGEHVEGFAAGDTVVPTLLGQCDSCGSCASEQNNMCAAVPFAMGPGMRRDGTTRFWDAQGNPLHDLLAVSSFTEYTVMDVNQVVKIDPAVSPKLACLLSCGAGTGVGAAWKLAKVEPGSSVAVFGLGSVGLAVTQGAKMCGASRIIGKSFGVTDFVNPSQLDKSSVCEVITEMTGGGVDCSFECVGVPSVVTDAFRCTRPGNGKTIVLGLGSQTDMLCLPAFELLFGKCIIGSPLGGMKPKTDIPVLAKKCMSKELELEGLVTHEVGLEEINKAFDLLLQGKSLRCMIWMDNFAAAAQPAAGQRPEAAQQPPIPVSRGQGGVEARASALCPPRRRTPTPPRLLQPPLAMEDQSPKPIHCKAAVCRAAGEPLTIEEIVVDPPKVYEIRIKIICTSLCHTDITFWKAKVLPVFPRILGHEAYGVVESVGKLVEGFAAGDSVVPTFLGQCDSCGSCTSSEQQNNMCASVPFIIGPGMRRDGTTRFWDAQGKPLHDLLAVSSFSEYTVVDMNQVVKIDPAVPPRLACLLSCGGSTGVGAAWRSAKVEPGSSVAIFGLGSVGLAVVQGKSFGVTHFINPSLLDKSSVREVIIEMTGGGVDYSFECIGVSSVMTDAFRSTKMGKGKTIILGLGKDSDQVSLPSLELLFGRCVMGTVLGGLKPKSDIPILAKKCIDKELELEALVTHELGLKDINKAFDLLLQGKSLRCMIWMDKDK
;
A
#
# COMPACT_ATOMS: atom_id res chain seq x y z
N MET A 1 3.06 -17.14 62.29
CA MET A 1 1.84 -17.33 61.48
C MET A 1 2.21 -17.07 60.04
N THR A 2 2.32 -18.13 59.25
CA THR A 2 2.52 -18.05 57.79
C THR A 2 1.22 -17.59 57.16
N GLU A 3 1.09 -16.28 56.90
CA GLU A 3 -0.03 -15.76 56.11
C GLU A 3 0.00 -16.40 54.72
N ASP A 4 -1.12 -16.99 54.34
CA ASP A 4 -1.41 -17.53 53.01
C ASP A 4 -1.03 -16.51 51.92
N GLN A 5 -0.06 -16.88 51.08
CA GLN A 5 0.56 -16.05 50.04
C GLN A 5 -0.20 -16.09 48.70
N SER A 6 -1.39 -16.70 48.65
CA SER A 6 -2.14 -16.86 47.39
C SER A 6 -2.72 -15.54 46.84
N PRO A 7 -2.67 -15.32 45.51
CA PRO A 7 -3.34 -14.19 44.85
C PRO A 7 -4.86 -14.19 45.10
N ARG A 8 -5.45 -13.04 45.49
CA ARG A 8 -6.88 -12.92 45.79
C ARG A 8 -7.66 -12.14 44.72
N PRO A 9 -8.96 -12.46 44.51
CA PRO A 9 -9.85 -11.62 43.72
C PRO A 9 -10.01 -10.21 44.30
N ILE A 10 -10.27 -9.22 43.45
CA ILE A 10 -10.52 -7.82 43.82
C ILE A 10 -11.97 -7.46 43.49
N ARG A 11 -12.63 -6.71 44.38
CA ARG A 11 -13.90 -6.04 44.08
C ARG A 11 -13.62 -4.61 43.65
N CYS A 12 -14.20 -4.18 42.54
CA CYS A 12 -14.00 -2.84 42.01
C CYS A 12 -15.15 -2.39 41.11
N LYS A 13 -15.20 -1.11 40.78
CA LYS A 13 -16.20 -0.57 39.85
C LYS A 13 -15.84 -0.89 38.40
N ALA A 14 -16.86 -1.12 37.60
CA ALA A 14 -16.77 -1.22 36.14
C ALA A 14 -18.02 -0.64 35.49
N ALA A 15 -17.85 -0.14 34.26
CA ALA A 15 -18.96 0.17 33.37
C ALA A 15 -19.26 -1.04 32.50
N VAL A 16 -20.35 -1.74 32.81
CA VAL A 16 -20.73 -3.00 32.18
C VAL A 16 -21.78 -2.75 31.11
N CYS A 17 -21.51 -3.24 29.90
CA CYS A 17 -22.46 -3.26 28.81
C CYS A 17 -23.27 -4.56 28.88
N ARG A 18 -24.54 -4.45 29.30
CA ARG A 18 -25.42 -5.61 29.48
C ARG A 18 -26.09 -6.08 28.19
N ALA A 19 -26.33 -5.17 27.25
CA ALA A 19 -26.91 -5.47 25.95
C ALA A 19 -26.45 -4.47 24.88
N ALA A 20 -26.61 -4.85 23.61
CA ALA A 20 -26.20 -4.04 22.47
C ALA A 20 -26.94 -2.69 22.43
N GLY A 21 -26.21 -1.59 22.30
CA GLY A 21 -26.78 -0.25 22.15
C GLY A 21 -27.42 0.33 23.41
N GLU A 22 -27.43 -0.39 24.53
CA GLU A 22 -27.98 0.07 25.80
C GLU A 22 -26.94 0.85 26.62
N PRO A 23 -27.35 1.86 27.42
CA PRO A 23 -26.43 2.56 28.31
C PRO A 23 -25.64 1.61 29.21
N LEU A 24 -24.37 1.92 29.44
CA LEU A 24 -23.51 1.15 30.33
C LEU A 24 -23.97 1.34 31.78
N VAL A 25 -23.95 0.25 32.55
CA VAL A 25 -24.33 0.24 33.97
C VAL A 25 -23.05 0.26 34.81
N ILE A 26 -22.94 1.24 35.71
CA ILE A 26 -21.84 1.26 36.70
C ILE A 26 -22.20 0.31 37.84
N GLU A 27 -21.39 -0.71 38.04
CA GLU A 27 -21.62 -1.71 39.08
C GLU A 27 -20.30 -2.22 39.68
N GLU A 28 -20.40 -2.85 40.84
CA GLU A 28 -19.28 -3.57 41.46
C GLU A 28 -19.14 -4.94 40.79
N ILE A 29 -17.91 -5.25 40.36
CA ILE A 29 -17.54 -6.53 39.76
C ILE A 29 -16.43 -7.19 40.59
N VAL A 30 -16.22 -8.48 40.37
CA VAL A 30 -15.08 -9.23 40.89
C VAL A 30 -14.09 -9.51 39.76
N VAL A 31 -12.83 -9.16 40.00
CA VAL A 31 -11.70 -9.38 39.10
C VAL A 31 -10.78 -10.45 39.70
N ASP A 32 -10.63 -11.56 39.00
CA ASP A 32 -9.79 -12.68 39.42
C ASP A 32 -8.31 -12.29 39.50
N PRO A 33 -7.51 -13.05 40.27
CA PRO A 33 -6.06 -12.92 40.20
C PRO A 33 -5.52 -13.28 38.80
N PRO A 34 -4.36 -12.71 38.40
CA PRO A 34 -3.70 -13.09 37.15
C PRO A 34 -3.21 -14.54 37.21
N LYS A 35 -3.39 -15.29 36.12
CA LYS A 35 -2.77 -16.60 35.89
C LYS A 35 -1.36 -16.46 35.32
N ALA A 36 -0.69 -17.59 35.05
CA ALA A 36 0.60 -17.60 34.38
C ALA A 36 0.61 -16.72 33.11
N TYR A 37 1.66 -15.92 32.95
CA TYR A 37 1.87 -14.89 31.92
C TYR A 37 0.89 -13.72 31.93
N GLU A 38 0.04 -13.61 32.94
CA GLU A 38 -0.91 -12.51 33.07
C GLU A 38 -0.46 -11.50 34.13
N ILE A 39 -0.88 -10.26 33.96
CA ILE A 39 -0.59 -9.17 34.88
C ILE A 39 -1.87 -8.40 35.17
N ARG A 40 -2.03 -7.99 36.43
CA ARG A 40 -3.16 -7.19 36.88
C ARG A 40 -2.77 -5.72 36.98
N ILE A 41 -3.52 -4.87 36.29
CA ILE A 41 -3.24 -3.45 36.13
C ILE A 41 -4.33 -2.65 36.84
N LYS A 42 -3.94 -1.69 37.68
CA LYS A 42 -4.85 -0.64 38.18
C LYS A 42 -4.97 0.42 37.08
N ILE A 43 -6.15 0.58 36.50
CA ILE A 43 -6.43 1.60 35.50
C ILE A 43 -6.62 2.94 36.20
N ILE A 44 -5.94 3.97 35.71
CA ILE A 44 -6.06 5.34 36.22
C ILE A 44 -6.98 6.15 35.31
N CYS A 45 -6.76 6.03 34.02
CA CYS A 45 -7.64 6.57 33.00
C CYS A 45 -7.69 5.68 31.78
N THR A 46 -8.77 5.82 31.04
CA THR A 46 -9.01 5.18 29.76
C THR A 46 -9.58 6.22 28.79
N SER A 47 -9.58 5.95 27.50
CA SER A 47 -10.31 6.77 26.52
C SER A 47 -11.28 5.94 25.72
N LEU A 48 -12.31 6.63 25.23
CA LEU A 48 -13.34 6.06 24.37
C LEU A 48 -13.00 6.33 22.90
N CYS A 49 -13.15 5.31 22.05
CA CYS A 49 -13.11 5.49 20.60
C CYS A 49 -14.22 4.74 19.86
N HIS A 50 -14.27 4.91 18.53
CA HIS A 50 -15.29 4.31 17.67
C HIS A 50 -15.25 2.78 17.66
N THR A 51 -14.10 2.16 17.96
CA THR A 51 -14.03 0.70 18.13
C THR A 51 -14.96 0.26 19.26
N ASP A 52 -14.95 0.94 20.41
CA ASP A 52 -15.84 0.60 21.52
C ASP A 52 -17.31 0.76 21.14
N ILE A 53 -17.66 1.80 20.37
CA ILE A 53 -19.00 2.02 19.80
C ILE A 53 -19.42 0.87 18.88
N THR A 54 -18.53 0.40 18.01
CA THR A 54 -18.80 -0.70 17.06
C THR A 54 -19.14 -1.99 17.80
N PHE A 55 -18.39 -2.34 18.86
CA PHE A 55 -18.68 -3.51 19.68
C PHE A 55 -19.90 -3.31 20.58
N TRP A 56 -20.11 -2.10 21.11
CA TRP A 56 -21.30 -1.73 21.88
C TRP A 56 -22.58 -1.86 21.05
N GLN A 57 -22.56 -1.47 19.78
CA GLN A 57 -23.69 -1.62 18.84
C GLN A 57 -23.82 -3.04 18.27
N ALA A 58 -23.00 -4.00 18.70
CA ALA A 58 -23.01 -5.38 18.22
C ALA A 58 -22.78 -5.54 16.71
N LYS A 59 -22.12 -4.56 16.06
CA LYS A 59 -21.76 -4.63 14.63
C LYS A 59 -20.67 -5.68 14.37
N VAL A 60 -19.87 -5.98 15.38
CA VAL A 60 -18.76 -6.93 15.36
C VAL A 60 -18.82 -7.73 16.66
N ALA A 61 -18.76 -9.07 16.56
CA ALA A 61 -18.71 -10.01 17.70
C ALA A 61 -19.74 -9.70 18.83
N PRO A 62 -21.04 -10.01 18.61
CA PRO A 62 -22.15 -9.62 19.48
C PRO A 62 -22.22 -10.46 20.77
N VAL A 63 -21.29 -10.23 21.68
CA VAL A 63 -21.15 -10.98 22.94
C VAL A 63 -21.40 -10.04 24.12
N PHE A 64 -22.36 -10.38 24.98
CA PHE A 64 -22.77 -9.62 26.17
C PHE A 64 -23.17 -10.59 27.30
N PRO A 65 -23.11 -10.20 28.58
CA PRO A 65 -22.63 -8.91 29.10
C PRO A 65 -21.10 -8.78 28.99
N ARG A 66 -20.59 -7.56 28.80
CA ARG A 66 -19.15 -7.34 28.60
C ARG A 66 -18.64 -6.02 29.16
N ILE A 67 -17.33 -5.97 29.39
CA ILE A 67 -16.60 -4.74 29.75
C ILE A 67 -15.85 -4.24 28.51
N LEU A 68 -16.13 -3.01 28.08
CA LEU A 68 -15.50 -2.37 26.91
C LEU A 68 -14.18 -1.68 27.31
N GLY A 69 -13.60 -0.92 26.37
CA GLY A 69 -12.39 -0.14 26.59
C GLY A 69 -11.10 -0.88 26.22
N HIS A 70 -10.21 -0.19 25.50
CA HIS A 70 -8.91 -0.71 25.10
C HIS A 70 -7.81 0.36 24.97
N GLU A 71 -8.14 1.64 25.17
CA GLU A 71 -7.19 2.75 25.24
C GLU A 71 -7.00 3.12 26.71
N ALA A 72 -5.85 2.81 27.33
CA ALA A 72 -5.70 2.96 28.77
C ALA A 72 -4.29 3.26 29.26
N TYR A 73 -4.23 3.77 30.48
CA TYR A 73 -3.01 4.04 31.24
C TYR A 73 -3.22 3.61 32.68
N GLY A 74 -2.21 2.95 33.24
CA GLY A 74 -2.30 2.46 34.60
C GLY A 74 -0.96 2.09 35.20
N TYR A 75 -1.03 1.45 36.36
CA TYR A 75 0.13 0.90 37.05
C TYR A 75 -0.05 -0.60 37.25
N VAL A 76 1.05 -1.35 37.22
CA VAL A 76 1.06 -2.72 37.73
C VAL A 76 0.62 -2.67 39.19
N HIS A 77 -0.47 -3.37 39.53
CA HIS A 77 -1.14 -3.18 40.82
C HIS A 77 -0.18 -3.43 42.00
N VAL A 78 -0.27 -2.59 43.03
CA VAL A 78 0.38 -2.79 44.33
C VAL A 78 -0.73 -3.03 45.35
N PHE A 79 -0.72 -4.18 46.02
CA PHE A 79 -1.66 -4.42 47.12
C PHE A 79 -1.35 -3.44 48.26
N PRO A 80 -2.34 -2.85 48.96
CA PRO A 80 -2.04 -2.01 50.10
C PRO A 80 -1.44 -2.89 51.21
N LEU A 81 -0.19 -2.61 51.58
CA LEU A 81 0.23 -2.74 52.97
C LEU A 81 -0.23 -1.47 53.71
N PRO A 82 -0.60 -1.55 54.99
CA PRO A 82 -1.17 -0.41 55.72
C PRO A 82 -0.27 0.83 55.67
N ALA A 83 -0.88 1.98 55.39
CA ALA A 83 -0.37 3.37 55.39
C ALA A 83 1.10 3.59 55.80
N LEU A 84 2.06 3.14 54.98
CA LEU A 84 3.48 3.48 55.13
C LEU A 84 3.90 4.46 54.03
N PRO A 85 4.77 5.45 54.33
CA PRO A 85 5.33 6.37 53.33
C PRO A 85 6.06 5.63 52.20
N ILE A 86 6.00 6.17 50.97
CA ILE A 86 6.55 5.54 49.74
C ILE A 86 8.00 5.01 49.88
N TYR A 87 8.80 5.66 50.72
CA TYR A 87 10.20 5.31 50.96
C TYR A 87 10.40 3.95 51.67
N PHE A 88 9.41 3.45 52.41
CA PHE A 88 9.49 2.16 53.10
C PHE A 88 9.29 0.95 52.17
N TYR A 89 8.59 1.12 51.04
CA TYR A 89 8.32 0.01 50.10
C TYR A 89 9.58 -0.49 49.38
N TRP A 90 10.57 0.38 49.14
CA TRP A 90 11.84 0.02 48.48
C TRP A 90 12.77 -0.85 49.35
N ARG A 91 12.44 -1.06 50.63
CA ARG A 91 13.22 -1.88 51.58
C ARG A 91 12.59 -3.25 51.88
N LEU A 92 11.43 -3.56 51.31
CA LEU A 92 10.82 -4.88 51.47
C LEU A 92 11.51 -5.91 50.55
N PRO A 93 11.57 -7.20 50.93
CA PRO A 93 12.12 -8.24 50.07
C PRO A 93 11.38 -8.31 48.72
N PRO A 94 12.05 -8.64 47.60
CA PRO A 94 11.43 -8.78 46.27
C PRO A 94 10.18 -9.67 46.25
N ALA A 95 10.14 -10.68 47.14
CA ALA A 95 9.05 -11.64 47.29
C ALA A 95 7.69 -11.00 47.68
N THR A 96 7.69 -9.79 48.25
CA THR A 96 6.46 -9.12 48.72
C THR A 96 5.68 -8.42 47.61
N HIS A 97 6.26 -8.28 46.41
CA HIS A 97 5.68 -7.59 45.26
C HIS A 97 4.92 -8.52 44.27
N LEU A 98 4.91 -9.84 44.54
CA LEU A 98 4.40 -10.90 43.64
C LEU A 98 2.86 -11.05 43.57
N ARG A 99 2.06 -10.16 44.17
CA ARG A 99 0.59 -10.32 44.27
C ARG A 99 -0.22 -9.80 43.07
N SER A 100 0.44 -9.25 42.05
CA SER A 100 -0.18 -8.61 40.87
C SER A 100 0.38 -9.10 39.53
N VAL A 101 1.36 -9.99 39.55
CA VAL A 101 1.97 -10.63 38.38
C VAL A 101 1.79 -12.14 38.53
N GLY A 102 1.34 -12.79 37.47
CA GLY A 102 1.27 -14.24 37.44
C GLY A 102 2.64 -14.90 37.28
N GLU A 103 2.67 -16.23 37.35
CA GLU A 103 3.88 -17.01 37.08
C GLU A 103 4.43 -16.70 35.68
N HIS A 104 5.75 -16.77 35.48
CA HIS A 104 6.43 -16.49 34.20
C HIS A 104 6.30 -15.05 33.66
N VAL A 105 5.87 -14.10 34.48
CA VAL A 105 5.94 -12.66 34.15
C VAL A 105 7.31 -12.13 34.56
N GLU A 106 8.10 -11.72 33.56
CA GLU A 106 9.41 -11.11 33.75
C GLU A 106 9.39 -9.65 33.28
N GLY A 107 10.29 -8.82 33.81
CA GLY A 107 10.48 -7.43 33.36
C GLY A 107 9.46 -6.40 33.89
N PHE A 108 8.49 -6.83 34.70
CA PHE A 108 7.51 -5.96 35.35
C PHE A 108 7.60 -6.05 36.89
N ALA A 109 7.51 -4.91 37.55
CA ALA A 109 7.42 -4.78 38.99
C ALA A 109 6.14 -4.05 39.39
N ALA A 110 5.64 -4.33 40.59
CA ALA A 110 4.50 -3.61 41.16
C ALA A 110 4.80 -2.10 41.22
N GLY A 111 3.89 -1.28 40.72
CA GLY A 111 4.03 0.18 40.61
C GLY A 111 4.59 0.67 39.26
N ASP A 112 5.05 -0.22 38.38
CA ASP A 112 5.48 0.17 37.04
C ASP A 112 4.35 0.85 36.27
N THR A 113 4.65 1.99 35.63
CA THR A 113 3.74 2.68 34.72
C THR A 113 3.62 1.93 33.41
N VAL A 114 2.39 1.61 33.01
CA VAL A 114 2.12 0.75 31.87
C VAL A 114 0.98 1.25 30.98
N VAL A 115 1.06 0.84 29.72
CA VAL A 115 0.05 1.06 28.68
C VAL A 115 -0.42 -0.31 28.18
N PRO A 116 -1.67 -0.68 28.45
CA PRO A 116 -2.38 -1.78 27.78
C PRO A 116 -2.47 -1.60 26.26
N THR A 117 -2.26 -2.68 25.50
CA THR A 117 -2.34 -2.67 24.04
C THR A 117 -3.13 -3.84 23.48
N LEU A 118 -3.92 -3.60 22.43
CA LEU A 118 -4.72 -4.64 21.78
C LEU A 118 -3.89 -5.69 21.02
N LEU A 119 -2.67 -5.33 20.62
CA LEU A 119 -1.70 -6.24 19.99
C LEU A 119 -0.68 -6.71 21.02
N GLY A 120 -0.29 -7.98 20.91
CA GLY A 120 0.80 -8.55 21.68
C GLY A 120 2.15 -8.39 20.99
N GLN A 121 3.24 -8.42 21.77
CA GLN A 121 4.61 -8.51 21.30
C GLN A 121 5.45 -9.36 22.25
N CYS A 122 5.88 -10.54 21.80
CA CYS A 122 6.65 -11.50 22.60
C CYS A 122 8.17 -11.44 22.36
N ASP A 123 8.62 -10.69 21.34
CA ASP A 123 10.02 -10.52 20.93
C ASP A 123 10.78 -11.80 20.49
N SER A 124 10.17 -12.97 20.62
CA SER A 124 10.80 -14.27 20.32
C SER A 124 10.22 -14.99 19.10
N CYS A 125 8.96 -14.74 18.72
CA CYS A 125 8.36 -15.42 17.56
C CYS A 125 8.84 -14.81 16.24
N GLY A 126 8.80 -15.60 15.16
CA GLY A 126 9.23 -15.16 13.82
C GLY A 126 8.49 -13.91 13.30
N SER A 127 7.22 -13.72 13.68
CA SER A 127 6.49 -12.49 13.37
C SER A 127 7.05 -11.27 14.10
N CYS A 128 7.39 -11.39 15.40
CA CYS A 128 7.98 -10.31 16.17
C CYS A 128 9.43 -10.02 15.73
N ALA A 129 10.16 -11.02 15.23
CA ALA A 129 11.49 -10.82 14.65
C ALA A 129 11.44 -10.09 13.29
N SER A 130 10.37 -10.30 12.50
CA SER A 130 10.22 -9.65 11.18
C SER A 130 9.95 -8.15 11.30
N GLU A 131 10.66 -7.32 10.54
CA GLU A 131 10.35 -5.87 10.45
C GLU A 131 9.05 -5.56 9.71
N GLN A 132 8.51 -6.51 8.94
CA GLN A 132 7.34 -6.31 8.07
C GLN A 132 6.02 -6.74 8.72
N ASN A 133 6.06 -7.27 9.95
CA ASN A 133 4.89 -7.82 10.64
C ASN A 133 4.79 -7.30 12.07
N ASN A 134 3.59 -6.92 12.49
CA ASN A 134 3.29 -6.57 13.88
C ASN A 134 2.25 -7.49 14.53
N MET A 135 1.88 -8.59 13.88
CA MET A 135 0.96 -9.60 14.38
C MET A 135 1.73 -10.73 15.04
N CYS A 136 1.87 -10.65 16.37
CA CYS A 136 2.55 -11.66 17.18
C CYS A 136 1.89 -13.04 17.01
N ALA A 137 2.69 -14.04 16.67
CA ALA A 137 2.22 -15.42 16.53
C ALA A 137 2.03 -16.12 17.89
N ALA A 138 2.78 -15.71 18.92
CA ALA A 138 2.68 -16.31 20.27
C ALA A 138 1.45 -15.81 21.05
N VAL A 139 0.98 -14.60 20.74
CA VAL A 139 -0.23 -14.01 21.32
C VAL A 139 -1.07 -13.44 20.17
N PRO A 140 -1.76 -14.31 19.40
CA PRO A 140 -2.50 -13.90 18.23
C PRO A 140 -3.59 -12.89 18.56
N PHE A 141 -3.74 -11.89 17.70
CA PHE A 141 -4.87 -10.97 17.78
C PHE A 141 -6.17 -11.72 17.48
N ALA A 142 -7.18 -11.55 18.34
CA ALA A 142 -8.52 -12.09 18.13
C ALA A 142 -9.60 -11.10 18.59
N MET A 143 -10.71 -11.07 17.87
CA MET A 143 -11.87 -10.21 18.19
C MET A 143 -12.94 -10.92 19.03
N GLY A 144 -12.68 -12.16 19.48
CA GLY A 144 -13.56 -12.91 20.37
C GLY A 144 -13.34 -12.56 21.86
N PRO A 145 -14.28 -12.96 22.74
CA PRO A 145 -14.11 -12.86 24.18
C PRO A 145 -13.10 -13.90 24.70
N GLY A 146 -12.56 -13.64 25.88
CA GLY A 146 -11.62 -14.50 26.59
C GLY A 146 -10.18 -14.00 26.56
N MET A 147 -9.43 -14.33 27.60
CA MET A 147 -7.97 -14.12 27.65
C MET A 147 -7.27 -14.94 26.56
N ARG A 148 -6.14 -14.43 26.04
CA ARG A 148 -5.49 -14.97 24.84
C ARG A 148 -4.95 -16.40 24.98
N ARG A 149 -4.61 -16.82 26.21
CA ARG A 149 -3.97 -18.11 26.45
C ARG A 149 -4.94 -19.26 26.71
N ASP A 150 -6.04 -18.99 27.41
CA ASP A 150 -6.97 -20.01 27.87
C ASP A 150 -8.42 -19.77 27.41
N GLY A 151 -8.71 -18.63 26.78
CA GLY A 151 -10.05 -18.28 26.33
C GLY A 151 -11.05 -18.02 27.47
N THR A 152 -10.62 -17.98 28.73
CA THR A 152 -11.53 -17.78 29.87
C THR A 152 -11.57 -16.32 30.30
N THR A 153 -12.63 -15.91 31.01
CA THR A 153 -12.72 -14.57 31.59
C THR A 153 -11.95 -14.45 32.92
N ARG A 154 -11.73 -13.21 33.37
CA ARG A 154 -11.27 -12.83 34.71
C ARG A 154 -12.27 -11.94 35.43
N PHE A 155 -13.45 -11.71 34.84
CA PHE A 155 -14.41 -10.73 35.29
C PHE A 155 -15.75 -11.40 35.60
N TRP A 156 -16.32 -11.06 36.75
CA TRP A 156 -17.57 -11.62 37.24
C TRP A 156 -18.46 -10.52 37.81
N ASP A 157 -19.76 -10.59 37.60
CA ASP A 157 -20.69 -9.70 38.30
C ASP A 157 -20.86 -10.11 39.78
N ALA A 158 -21.59 -9.29 40.55
CA ALA A 158 -21.82 -9.54 41.97
C ALA A 158 -22.57 -10.86 42.27
N GLN A 159 -23.23 -11.44 41.26
CA GLN A 159 -23.95 -12.72 41.35
C GLN A 159 -23.07 -13.92 40.92
N GLY A 160 -21.84 -13.67 40.46
CA GLY A 160 -20.92 -14.71 40.00
C GLY A 160 -21.12 -15.11 38.54
N ASN A 161 -21.87 -14.35 37.74
CA ASN A 161 -21.99 -14.60 36.31
C ASN A 161 -20.77 -14.03 35.56
N PRO A 162 -20.28 -14.70 34.51
CA PRO A 162 -19.12 -14.23 33.76
C PRO A 162 -19.45 -12.95 32.98
N LEU A 163 -18.52 -11.99 33.02
CA LEU A 163 -18.50 -10.83 32.14
C LEU A 163 -17.43 -11.04 31.08
N HIS A 164 -17.74 -10.77 29.82
CA HIS A 164 -16.80 -10.95 28.72
C HIS A 164 -15.85 -9.74 28.57
N ASP A 165 -14.62 -9.98 28.12
CA ASP A 165 -13.70 -8.88 27.81
C ASP A 165 -13.88 -8.33 26.37
N LEU A 166 -13.18 -7.23 26.10
CA LEU A 166 -12.99 -6.65 24.79
C LEU A 166 -11.49 -6.61 24.46
N LEU A 167 -11.11 -7.28 23.36
CA LEU A 167 -9.75 -7.32 22.82
C LEU A 167 -8.67 -7.80 23.81
N ALA A 168 -9.06 -8.55 24.85
CA ALA A 168 -8.23 -8.90 25.99
C ALA A 168 -7.61 -7.69 26.71
N VAL A 169 -8.31 -6.54 26.72
CA VAL A 169 -7.90 -5.31 27.43
C VAL A 169 -8.92 -4.91 28.49
N SER A 170 -10.19 -4.69 28.10
CA SER A 170 -11.29 -4.25 28.98
C SER A 170 -10.89 -3.20 30.01
N SER A 171 -10.71 -1.97 29.56
CA SER A 171 -10.25 -0.87 30.41
C SER A 171 -11.35 -0.02 31.04
N PHE A 172 -12.64 -0.28 30.79
CA PHE A 172 -13.74 0.44 31.46
C PHE A 172 -14.03 -0.12 32.86
N THR A 173 -12.98 -0.30 33.64
CA THR A 173 -12.98 -0.81 35.02
C THR A 173 -11.73 -0.32 35.73
N GLU A 174 -11.78 -0.22 37.06
CA GLU A 174 -10.64 0.20 37.88
C GLU A 174 -9.48 -0.81 37.83
N TYR A 175 -9.76 -2.10 37.57
CA TYR A 175 -8.75 -3.15 37.48
C TYR A 175 -9.00 -4.08 36.30
N THR A 176 -7.94 -4.36 35.54
CA THR A 176 -7.97 -5.35 34.45
C THR A 176 -6.86 -6.38 34.58
N VAL A 177 -7.01 -7.52 33.91
CA VAL A 177 -6.03 -8.60 33.81
C VAL A 177 -5.76 -8.85 32.33
N MET A 178 -4.48 -8.96 31.97
CA MET A 178 -4.03 -9.03 30.58
C MET A 178 -2.81 -9.92 30.42
N ASP A 179 -2.54 -10.42 29.20
CA ASP A 179 -1.26 -11.07 28.89
C ASP A 179 -0.11 -10.05 28.96
N VAL A 180 1.01 -10.42 29.59
CA VAL A 180 2.21 -9.58 29.72
C VAL A 180 2.75 -9.06 28.37
N ASN A 181 2.49 -9.78 27.27
CA ASN A 181 2.91 -9.35 25.94
C ASN A 181 2.02 -8.25 25.34
N GLN A 182 0.87 -7.99 25.93
CA GLN A 182 -0.04 -6.89 25.60
C GLN A 182 0.15 -5.67 26.51
N VAL A 183 1.26 -5.62 27.26
CA VAL A 183 1.56 -4.54 28.20
C VAL A 183 2.88 -3.89 27.83
N VAL A 184 2.86 -2.57 27.70
CA VAL A 184 4.04 -1.76 27.41
C VAL A 184 4.42 -0.96 28.65
N LYS A 185 5.63 -1.20 29.16
CA LYS A 185 6.24 -0.37 30.20
C LYS A 185 6.67 0.97 29.60
N ILE A 186 6.30 2.08 30.23
CA ILE A 186 6.63 3.43 29.77
C ILE A 186 7.25 4.26 30.87
N ASP A 187 7.91 5.36 30.49
CA ASP A 187 8.44 6.34 31.44
C ASP A 187 7.28 6.97 32.23
N PRO A 188 7.33 6.98 33.59
CA PRO A 188 6.31 7.62 34.42
C PRO A 188 6.09 9.11 34.13
N ALA A 189 7.04 9.79 33.49
CA ALA A 189 6.92 11.19 33.07
C ALA A 189 5.99 11.40 31.86
N VAL A 190 5.62 10.34 31.14
CA VAL A 190 4.65 10.42 30.03
C VAL A 190 3.27 10.74 30.59
N SER A 191 2.60 11.75 30.03
CA SER A 191 1.26 12.13 30.48
C SER A 191 0.26 10.98 30.26
N PRO A 192 -0.67 10.71 31.20
CA PRO A 192 -1.66 9.64 31.03
C PRO A 192 -2.48 9.77 29.74
N LYS A 193 -2.77 11.02 29.33
CA LYS A 193 -3.47 11.34 28.09
C LYS A 193 -2.71 10.84 26.86
N LEU A 194 -1.44 11.19 26.74
CA LEU A 194 -0.59 10.74 25.62
C LEU A 194 -0.47 9.22 25.58
N ALA A 195 -0.29 8.61 26.74
CA ALA A 195 -0.14 7.17 26.86
C ALA A 195 -1.38 6.41 26.34
N CYS A 196 -2.60 6.82 26.72
CA CYS A 196 -3.84 6.24 26.20
C CYS A 196 -3.97 6.42 24.68
N LEU A 197 -3.64 7.60 24.14
CA LEU A 197 -3.76 7.87 22.71
C LEU A 197 -2.86 6.98 21.85
N LEU A 198 -1.65 6.68 22.33
CA LEU A 198 -0.64 5.92 21.60
C LEU A 198 -0.99 4.43 21.46
N SER A 199 -1.87 3.88 22.30
CA SER A 199 -2.19 2.44 22.27
C SER A 199 -3.26 2.04 21.25
N CYS A 200 -3.94 2.99 20.62
CA CYS A 200 -4.90 2.73 19.55
C CYS A 200 -4.88 3.82 18.46
N GLY A 201 -5.83 4.76 18.46
CA GLY A 201 -6.12 5.57 17.27
C GLY A 201 -5.00 6.52 16.86
N ALA A 202 -4.36 7.20 17.81
CA ALA A 202 -3.28 8.12 17.48
C ALA A 202 -2.01 7.35 17.10
N GLY A 203 -1.71 6.28 17.83
CA GLY A 203 -0.64 5.34 17.45
C GLY A 203 -0.82 4.78 16.04
N THR A 204 -2.05 4.36 15.71
CA THR A 204 -2.42 3.85 14.38
C THR A 204 -2.11 4.85 13.29
N GLY A 205 -2.55 6.11 13.43
CA GLY A 205 -2.34 7.12 12.40
C GLY A 205 -0.86 7.47 12.20
N VAL A 206 -0.12 7.69 13.29
CA VAL A 206 1.33 8.01 13.19
C VAL A 206 2.12 6.81 12.64
N GLY A 207 1.83 5.61 13.15
CA GLY A 207 2.43 4.37 12.69
C GLY A 207 2.18 4.13 11.20
N ALA A 208 0.96 4.38 10.73
CA ALA A 208 0.60 4.21 9.33
C ALA A 208 1.49 5.04 8.41
N ALA A 209 1.74 6.31 8.75
CA ALA A 209 2.63 7.15 7.96
C ALA A 209 4.11 6.73 8.09
N TRP A 210 4.55 6.47 9.31
CA TRP A 210 5.96 6.23 9.63
C TRP A 210 6.46 4.82 9.27
N LYS A 211 5.74 3.78 9.68
CA LYS A 211 6.16 2.38 9.57
C LYS A 211 5.59 1.69 8.33
N LEU A 212 4.30 1.92 8.06
CA LEU A 212 3.58 1.16 7.04
C LEU A 212 3.75 1.77 5.64
N ALA A 213 3.36 3.04 5.47
CA ALA A 213 3.57 3.78 4.23
C ALA A 213 5.05 4.09 4.00
N LYS A 214 5.80 4.31 5.10
CA LYS A 214 7.16 4.85 5.09
C LYS A 214 7.22 6.10 4.22
N VAL A 215 6.41 7.10 4.58
CA VAL A 215 6.32 8.37 3.85
C VAL A 215 7.72 8.96 3.70
N GLU A 216 8.11 9.29 2.48
CA GLU A 216 9.43 9.84 2.19
C GLU A 216 9.42 11.37 2.34
N PRO A 217 10.54 11.99 2.72
CA PRO A 217 10.67 13.44 2.67
C PRO A 217 10.33 13.97 1.27
N GLY A 218 9.51 15.00 1.20
CA GLY A 218 9.06 15.56 -0.07
C GLY A 218 7.80 14.93 -0.65
N SER A 219 7.32 13.79 -0.12
CA SER A 219 6.09 13.15 -0.61
C SER A 219 4.84 14.01 -0.45
N SER A 220 3.88 13.78 -1.34
CA SER A 220 2.51 14.27 -1.27
C SER A 220 1.59 13.23 -0.64
N VAL A 221 0.75 13.66 0.31
CA VAL A 221 -0.11 12.80 1.11
C VAL A 221 -1.56 13.28 1.07
N ALA A 222 -2.52 12.37 0.88
CA ALA A 222 -3.95 12.65 1.07
C ALA A 222 -4.52 11.86 2.26
N VAL A 223 -5.29 12.51 3.12
CA VAL A 223 -5.93 11.87 4.29
C VAL A 223 -7.44 11.99 4.18
N PHE A 224 -8.12 10.84 4.05
CA PHE A 224 -9.57 10.72 3.96
C PHE A 224 -10.12 10.38 5.34
N GLY A 225 -10.90 11.29 5.92
CA GLY A 225 -11.45 11.15 7.28
C GLY A 225 -10.57 11.82 8.33
N LEU A 226 -11.07 12.88 8.95
CA LEU A 226 -10.30 13.76 9.85
C LEU A 226 -10.73 13.61 11.31
N GLY A 227 -11.05 12.38 11.72
CA GLY A 227 -11.13 12.00 13.13
C GLY A 227 -9.72 11.83 13.72
N SER A 228 -9.62 11.33 14.95
CA SER A 228 -8.32 11.24 15.63
C SER A 228 -7.27 10.40 14.89
N VAL A 229 -7.67 9.34 14.17
CA VAL A 229 -6.74 8.54 13.35
C VAL A 229 -6.18 9.38 12.21
N GLY A 230 -7.03 10.03 11.42
CA GLY A 230 -6.58 10.86 10.29
C GLY A 230 -5.75 12.07 10.72
N LEU A 231 -6.13 12.73 11.82
CA LEU A 231 -5.31 13.81 12.39
C LEU A 231 -3.95 13.32 12.89
N ALA A 232 -3.88 12.08 13.40
CA ALA A 232 -2.60 11.47 13.75
C ALA A 232 -1.78 11.06 12.50
N VAL A 233 -2.43 10.69 11.39
CA VAL A 233 -1.75 10.50 10.09
C VAL A 233 -1.11 11.81 9.62
N THR A 234 -1.78 12.96 9.71
CA THR A 234 -1.19 14.24 9.27
C THR A 234 0.05 14.58 10.10
N GLN A 235 0.02 14.34 11.42
CA GLN A 235 1.18 14.48 12.29
C GLN A 235 2.32 13.50 11.92
N GLY A 236 2.00 12.24 11.67
CA GLY A 236 2.97 11.24 11.22
C GLY A 236 3.60 11.58 9.88
N ALA A 237 2.81 12.04 8.91
CA ALA A 237 3.31 12.47 7.60
C ALA A 237 4.20 13.71 7.70
N LYS A 238 3.84 14.69 8.53
CA LYS A 238 4.67 15.86 8.84
C LYS A 238 5.99 15.43 9.50
N MET A 239 5.93 14.52 10.46
CA MET A 239 7.12 13.94 11.12
C MET A 239 8.06 13.26 10.12
N CYS A 240 7.52 12.66 9.06
CA CYS A 240 8.30 12.04 7.99
C CYS A 240 8.81 13.02 6.92
N GLY A 241 8.44 14.31 7.00
CA GLY A 241 8.89 15.34 6.06
C GLY A 241 8.07 15.44 4.77
N ALA A 242 6.81 15.02 4.76
CA ALA A 242 5.92 15.24 3.62
C ALA A 242 5.86 16.73 3.24
N SER A 243 5.98 17.04 1.94
CA SER A 243 5.97 18.43 1.45
C SER A 243 4.55 18.99 1.33
N ARG A 244 3.59 18.10 1.07
CA ARG A 244 2.20 18.44 0.85
C ARG A 244 1.30 17.43 1.54
N ILE A 245 0.38 17.90 2.36
CA ILE A 245 -0.58 17.06 3.08
C ILE A 245 -1.96 17.63 2.78
N ILE A 246 -2.87 16.82 2.25
CA ILE A 246 -4.22 17.21 1.87
C ILE A 246 -5.21 16.63 2.89
N GLY A 247 -5.93 17.51 3.60
CA GLY A 247 -6.84 17.23 4.73
C GLY A 247 -7.31 18.54 5.38
N LYS A 248 -7.87 18.57 6.59
CA LYS A 248 -8.08 19.84 7.33
C LYS A 248 -7.38 19.75 8.67
N SER A 249 -6.79 20.86 9.11
CA SER A 249 -6.14 21.10 10.42
C SER A 249 -4.73 20.54 10.63
N PHE A 250 -3.99 21.12 11.59
CA PHE A 250 -2.65 20.75 12.06
C PHE A 250 -1.64 20.24 11.02
N GLY A 251 -0.81 21.13 10.50
CA GLY A 251 0.28 20.78 9.58
C GLY A 251 -0.16 20.48 8.14
N VAL A 252 -1.46 20.62 7.86
CA VAL A 252 -2.05 20.38 6.55
C VAL A 252 -1.93 21.60 5.65
N THR A 253 -1.57 21.37 4.39
CA THR A 253 -1.30 22.41 3.39
C THR A 253 -2.53 22.75 2.56
N ASP A 254 -3.42 21.78 2.33
CA ASP A 254 -4.58 21.93 1.45
C ASP A 254 -5.78 21.15 2.00
N PHE A 255 -7.01 21.60 1.71
CA PHE A 255 -8.24 20.90 2.11
C PHE A 255 -9.22 20.76 0.95
N VAL A 256 -9.84 19.59 0.81
CA VAL A 256 -10.93 19.32 -0.13
C VAL A 256 -12.16 18.89 0.66
N ASN A 257 -13.26 19.62 0.49
CA ASN A 257 -14.56 19.22 1.04
C ASN A 257 -15.43 18.62 -0.07
N PRO A 258 -15.74 17.30 -0.02
CA PRO A 258 -16.56 16.65 -1.05
C PRO A 258 -17.93 17.32 -1.27
N SER A 259 -18.52 17.92 -0.22
CA SER A 259 -19.83 18.58 -0.33
C SER A 259 -19.81 19.91 -1.08
N GLN A 260 -18.62 20.43 -1.41
CA GLN A 260 -18.41 21.68 -2.13
C GLN A 260 -17.95 21.44 -3.57
N LEU A 261 -17.95 20.18 -4.02
CA LEU A 261 -17.60 19.81 -5.39
C LEU A 261 -18.86 19.79 -6.24
N ASP A 262 -18.84 20.50 -7.38
CA ASP A 262 -19.98 20.55 -8.28
C ASP A 262 -20.17 19.22 -9.04
N LYS A 263 -19.20 18.87 -9.88
CA LYS A 263 -19.26 17.70 -10.79
C LYS A 263 -18.01 16.82 -10.76
N SER A 264 -16.90 17.33 -10.25
CA SER A 264 -15.63 16.60 -10.20
C SER A 264 -15.61 15.67 -8.99
N SER A 265 -15.06 14.47 -9.17
CA SER A 265 -14.82 13.57 -8.04
C SER A 265 -13.69 14.10 -7.15
N VAL A 266 -13.68 13.71 -5.87
CA VAL A 266 -12.58 14.05 -4.94
C VAL A 266 -11.24 13.59 -5.50
N CYS A 267 -11.23 12.42 -6.16
CA CYS A 267 -10.07 11.87 -6.83
C CYS A 267 -9.56 12.79 -7.96
N GLU A 268 -10.43 13.27 -8.84
CA GLU A 268 -10.06 14.17 -9.94
C GLU A 268 -9.41 15.45 -9.41
N VAL A 269 -10.03 16.07 -8.40
CA VAL A 269 -9.52 17.29 -7.78
C VAL A 269 -8.12 17.05 -7.18
N ILE A 270 -7.93 15.98 -6.41
CA ILE A 270 -6.63 15.66 -5.82
C ILE A 270 -5.59 15.37 -6.92
N THR A 271 -5.98 14.64 -7.96
CA THR A 271 -5.10 14.29 -9.08
C THR A 271 -4.62 15.54 -9.82
N GLU A 272 -5.53 16.48 -10.11
CA GLU A 272 -5.22 17.77 -10.73
C GLU A 272 -4.30 18.60 -9.83
N MET A 273 -4.65 18.74 -8.54
CA MET A 273 -3.86 19.50 -7.57
C MET A 273 -2.41 19.00 -7.51
N THR A 274 -2.20 17.69 -7.62
CA THR A 274 -0.90 17.04 -7.41
C THR A 274 -0.14 16.70 -8.69
N GLY A 275 -0.70 17.01 -9.86
CA GLY A 275 -0.07 16.73 -11.16
C GLY A 275 0.01 15.24 -11.49
N GLY A 276 -1.00 14.45 -11.13
CA GLY A 276 -1.08 13.02 -11.45
C GLY A 276 -1.35 12.07 -10.27
N GLY A 277 -1.63 12.61 -9.08
CA GLY A 277 -1.98 11.84 -7.89
C GLY A 277 -0.94 11.94 -6.77
N VAL A 278 -1.38 11.66 -5.54
CA VAL A 278 -0.53 11.65 -4.34
C VAL A 278 0.39 10.43 -4.30
N ASP A 279 1.52 10.54 -3.60
CA ASP A 279 2.43 9.41 -3.36
C ASP A 279 1.80 8.41 -2.37
N CYS A 280 1.13 8.92 -1.33
CA CYS A 280 0.43 8.11 -0.35
C CYS A 280 -0.98 8.66 -0.07
N SER A 281 -1.97 7.77 0.02
CA SER A 281 -3.30 8.10 0.54
C SER A 281 -3.61 7.26 1.77
N PHE A 282 -4.33 7.84 2.73
CA PHE A 282 -4.72 7.19 3.97
C PHE A 282 -6.23 7.27 4.13
N GLU A 283 -6.89 6.12 4.18
CA GLU A 283 -8.33 6.01 4.42
C GLU A 283 -8.57 5.73 5.91
N CYS A 284 -9.30 6.63 6.57
CA CYS A 284 -9.50 6.65 8.02
C CYS A 284 -10.98 6.66 8.41
N VAL A 285 -11.91 6.27 7.51
CA VAL A 285 -13.36 6.29 7.73
C VAL A 285 -13.92 4.87 7.85
N GLY A 286 -13.46 3.94 7.02
CA GLY A 286 -13.92 2.56 6.98
C GLY A 286 -15.08 2.33 6.00
N VAL A 287 -15.20 3.19 4.97
CA VAL A 287 -16.26 3.09 3.96
C VAL A 287 -15.65 2.65 2.62
N PRO A 288 -16.10 1.52 2.02
CA PRO A 288 -15.49 0.97 0.81
C PRO A 288 -15.38 1.96 -0.37
N SER A 289 -16.39 2.80 -0.60
CA SER A 289 -16.33 3.82 -1.67
C SER A 289 -15.23 4.86 -1.44
N VAL A 290 -15.01 5.27 -0.19
CA VAL A 290 -13.94 6.21 0.19
C VAL A 290 -12.57 5.55 0.04
N VAL A 291 -12.46 4.24 0.32
CA VAL A 291 -11.24 3.48 0.04
C VAL A 291 -10.94 3.46 -1.45
N THR A 292 -11.96 3.25 -2.30
CA THR A 292 -11.79 3.31 -3.76
C THR A 292 -11.37 4.70 -4.23
N ASP A 293 -11.93 5.78 -3.68
CA ASP A 293 -11.50 7.15 -4.01
C ASP A 293 -10.06 7.44 -3.56
N ALA A 294 -9.69 7.00 -2.36
CA ALA A 294 -8.32 7.10 -1.85
C ALA A 294 -7.35 6.30 -2.72
N PHE A 295 -7.76 5.14 -3.24
CA PHE A 295 -6.97 4.33 -4.16
C PHE A 295 -6.76 5.03 -5.51
N ARG A 296 -7.83 5.58 -6.09
CA ARG A 296 -7.78 6.24 -7.40
C ARG A 296 -6.93 7.50 -7.39
N CYS A 297 -6.90 8.25 -6.29
CA CYS A 297 -6.15 9.50 -6.20
C CYS A 297 -4.63 9.32 -6.02
N THR A 298 -4.16 8.08 -5.82
CA THR A 298 -2.72 7.79 -5.81
C THR A 298 -2.15 7.80 -7.22
N ARG A 299 -0.86 8.15 -7.34
CA ARG A 299 -0.15 8.12 -8.62
C ARG A 299 0.10 6.69 -9.11
N PRO A 300 0.08 6.46 -10.44
CA PRO A 300 0.59 5.23 -11.03
C PRO A 300 2.08 5.00 -10.71
N GLY A 301 2.48 3.73 -10.67
CA GLY A 301 3.85 3.25 -10.56
C GLY A 301 4.21 2.75 -9.17
N ASN A 302 4.05 3.59 -8.15
CA ASN A 302 4.40 3.26 -6.77
C ASN A 302 3.47 3.87 -5.72
N GLY A 303 2.32 4.43 -6.12
CA GLY A 303 1.35 5.02 -5.20
C GLY A 303 0.83 4.02 -4.17
N LYS A 304 0.80 4.42 -2.90
CA LYS A 304 0.37 3.56 -1.78
C LYS A 304 -0.94 4.07 -1.17
N THR A 305 -1.91 3.18 -1.02
CA THR A 305 -3.14 3.43 -0.29
C THR A 305 -3.15 2.62 0.99
N ILE A 306 -3.23 3.32 2.11
CA ILE A 306 -3.25 2.73 3.45
C ILE A 306 -4.67 2.76 3.98
N VAL A 307 -5.23 1.59 4.27
CA VAL A 307 -6.57 1.46 4.85
C VAL A 307 -6.44 1.28 6.35
N LEU A 308 -7.04 2.21 7.10
CA LEU A 308 -7.04 2.22 8.58
C LEU A 308 -8.45 2.19 9.16
N GLY A 309 -9.44 2.67 8.39
CA GLY A 309 -10.83 2.68 8.82
C GLY A 309 -11.42 1.28 8.95
N LEU A 310 -12.18 1.04 10.01
CA LEU A 310 -12.82 -0.26 10.28
C LEU A 310 -14.22 -0.31 9.66
N GLY A 311 -14.38 -1.08 8.59
CA GLY A 311 -15.68 -1.38 7.97
C GLY A 311 -16.44 -2.52 8.65
N SER A 312 -17.61 -2.88 8.11
CA SER A 312 -18.37 -4.06 8.55
C SER A 312 -17.63 -5.37 8.22
N GLN A 313 -17.88 -6.43 9.00
CA GLN A 313 -17.30 -7.75 8.73
C GLN A 313 -17.67 -8.31 7.34
N THR A 314 -18.82 -7.90 6.80
CA THR A 314 -19.33 -8.35 5.51
C THR A 314 -18.92 -7.46 4.33
N ASP A 315 -18.24 -6.34 4.59
CA ASP A 315 -17.92 -5.37 3.54
C ASP A 315 -16.84 -5.89 2.60
N MET A 316 -17.19 -5.91 1.32
CA MET A 316 -16.26 -6.18 0.24
C MET A 316 -15.79 -4.86 -0.37
N LEU A 317 -14.47 -4.69 -0.42
CA LEU A 317 -13.83 -3.61 -1.16
C LEU A 317 -13.68 -4.02 -2.62
N CYS A 318 -14.19 -3.21 -3.53
CA CYS A 318 -14.04 -3.43 -4.97
C CYS A 318 -13.12 -2.38 -5.58
N LEU A 319 -11.99 -2.83 -6.13
CA LEU A 319 -11.00 -1.97 -6.77
C LEU A 319 -10.96 -2.25 -8.28
N PRO A 320 -10.81 -1.21 -9.13
CA PRO A 320 -10.60 -1.41 -10.56
C PRO A 320 -9.28 -2.14 -10.80
N ALA A 321 -9.36 -3.39 -11.27
CA ALA A 321 -8.19 -4.26 -11.43
C ALA A 321 -7.19 -3.68 -12.43
N PHE A 322 -7.70 -3.03 -13.47
CA PHE A 322 -6.89 -2.37 -14.48
C PHE A 322 -6.06 -1.21 -13.92
N GLU A 323 -6.62 -0.39 -13.03
CA GLU A 323 -5.88 0.71 -12.38
C GLU A 323 -4.79 0.17 -11.44
N LEU A 324 -5.08 -0.93 -10.76
CA LEU A 324 -4.14 -1.62 -9.86
C LEU A 324 -2.90 -2.10 -10.59
N LEU A 325 -3.05 -2.63 -11.81
CA LEU A 325 -1.93 -3.11 -12.64
C LEU A 325 -0.89 -2.02 -12.93
N PHE A 326 -1.26 -0.74 -12.93
CA PHE A 326 -0.32 0.36 -13.13
C PHE A 326 0.57 0.65 -11.91
N GLY A 327 0.99 -0.37 -11.15
CA GLY A 327 1.97 -0.21 -10.06
C GLY A 327 1.40 0.31 -8.74
N LYS A 328 0.07 0.45 -8.61
CA LYS A 328 -0.54 0.89 -7.36
C LYS A 328 -0.55 -0.23 -6.32
N CYS A 329 -0.52 0.17 -5.06
CA CYS A 329 -0.49 -0.73 -3.91
C CYS A 329 -1.56 -0.32 -2.90
N ILE A 330 -2.29 -1.30 -2.35
CA ILE A 330 -3.19 -1.12 -1.23
C ILE A 330 -2.80 -2.06 -0.08
N ILE A 331 -2.77 -1.52 1.13
CA ILE A 331 -2.37 -2.25 2.34
C ILE A 331 -3.18 -1.78 3.55
N GLY A 332 -3.53 -2.69 4.43
CA GLY A 332 -4.05 -2.39 5.76
C GLY A 332 -3.16 -3.01 6.83
N SER A 333 -3.14 -2.43 8.03
CA SER A 333 -2.45 -3.04 9.18
C SER A 333 -3.05 -2.53 10.49
N PRO A 334 -3.24 -3.41 11.49
CA PRO A 334 -3.68 -2.96 12.80
C PRO A 334 -2.57 -2.12 13.43
N LEU A 335 -2.95 -1.12 14.23
CA LEU A 335 -2.02 -0.20 14.89
C LEU A 335 -1.00 0.45 13.94
N GLY A 336 -1.36 0.62 12.66
CA GLY A 336 -0.51 1.27 11.66
C GLY A 336 0.82 0.56 11.42
N GLY A 337 0.89 -0.76 11.62
CA GLY A 337 2.13 -1.53 11.47
C GLY A 337 3.12 -1.39 12.63
N MET A 338 2.76 -0.71 13.72
CA MET A 338 3.63 -0.57 14.89
C MET A 338 3.70 -1.85 15.71
N LYS A 339 4.89 -2.11 16.26
CA LYS A 339 5.14 -3.09 17.30
C LYS A 339 5.02 -2.40 18.67
N PRO A 340 4.01 -2.72 19.49
CA PRO A 340 3.66 -1.89 20.64
C PRO A 340 4.80 -1.64 21.63
N LYS A 341 5.51 -2.68 22.08
CA LYS A 341 6.59 -2.56 23.07
C LYS A 341 7.81 -1.81 22.53
N THR A 342 8.06 -1.88 21.23
CA THR A 342 9.18 -1.18 20.59
C THR A 342 8.84 0.27 20.25
N ASP A 343 7.67 0.51 19.68
CA ASP A 343 7.38 1.77 19.00
C ASP A 343 6.64 2.79 19.89
N ILE A 344 5.77 2.35 20.82
CA ILE A 344 5.05 3.27 21.73
C ILE A 344 6.02 4.11 22.59
N PRO A 345 7.07 3.54 23.22
CA PRO A 345 8.03 4.34 23.97
C PRO A 345 8.76 5.39 23.11
N VAL A 346 9.04 5.07 21.84
CA VAL A 346 9.68 6.00 20.89
C VAL A 346 8.73 7.17 20.59
N LEU A 347 7.46 6.88 20.30
CA LEU A 347 6.47 7.93 20.05
C LEU A 347 6.20 8.78 21.28
N ALA A 348 6.16 8.19 22.48
CA ALA A 348 5.99 8.92 23.72
C ALA A 348 7.14 9.92 23.94
N LYS A 349 8.38 9.51 23.70
CA LYS A 349 9.55 10.41 23.76
C LYS A 349 9.43 11.56 22.75
N LYS A 350 8.99 11.27 21.52
CA LYS A 350 8.77 12.30 20.49
C LYS A 350 7.69 13.31 20.91
N CYS A 351 6.59 12.85 21.51
CA CYS A 351 5.58 13.74 22.08
C CYS A 351 6.15 14.63 23.19
N MET A 352 6.92 14.06 24.12
CA MET A 352 7.56 14.81 25.21
C MET A 352 8.54 15.87 24.69
N SER A 353 9.25 15.57 23.61
CA SER A 353 10.15 16.52 22.92
C SER A 353 9.44 17.53 22.03
N LYS A 354 8.11 17.46 21.89
CA LYS A 354 7.28 18.27 20.97
C LYS A 354 7.59 18.09 19.49
N GLU A 355 8.29 17.02 19.11
CA GLU A 355 8.42 16.60 17.70
C GLU A 355 7.10 16.09 17.13
N LEU A 356 6.20 15.63 18.00
CA LEU A 356 4.91 15.07 17.65
C LEU A 356 3.82 15.66 18.57
N GLU A 357 2.77 16.24 17.98
CA GLU A 357 1.74 16.96 18.74
C GLU A 357 0.41 16.19 18.71
N LEU A 358 0.14 15.38 19.74
CA LEU A 358 -1.08 14.54 19.82
C LEU A 358 -2.03 14.92 20.95
N GLU A 359 -1.61 15.71 21.94
CA GLU A 359 -2.47 16.04 23.10
C GLU A 359 -3.74 16.80 22.69
N GLY A 360 -3.69 17.58 21.61
CA GLY A 360 -4.85 18.28 21.05
C GLY A 360 -5.97 17.36 20.55
N LEU A 361 -5.74 16.05 20.47
CA LEU A 361 -6.79 15.06 20.16
C LEU A 361 -7.72 14.79 21.34
N VAL A 362 -7.30 15.07 22.58
CA VAL A 362 -8.17 15.00 23.75
C VAL A 362 -9.01 16.28 23.81
N THR A 363 -10.32 16.16 23.57
CA THR A 363 -11.22 17.32 23.59
C THR A 363 -12.14 17.36 24.80
N HIS A 364 -12.33 16.21 25.48
CA HIS A 364 -13.21 16.09 26.64
C HIS A 364 -12.62 15.16 27.69
N GLU A 365 -13.04 15.36 28.94
CA GLU A 365 -12.67 14.54 30.08
C GLU A 365 -13.90 14.36 30.97
N VAL A 366 -14.13 13.14 31.45
CA VAL A 366 -15.23 12.79 32.35
C VAL A 366 -14.74 11.80 33.43
N GLY A 367 -15.52 11.62 34.50
CA GLY A 367 -15.33 10.50 35.42
C GLY A 367 -16.00 9.22 34.92
N LEU A 368 -15.65 8.06 35.49
CA LEU A 368 -16.27 6.77 35.17
C LEU A 368 -17.80 6.79 35.31
N GLU A 369 -18.32 7.50 36.32
CA GLU A 369 -19.78 7.66 36.55
C GLU A 369 -20.50 8.39 35.41
N GLU A 370 -19.78 9.19 34.62
CA GLU A 370 -20.30 9.95 33.47
C GLU A 370 -19.96 9.27 32.13
N ILE A 371 -19.56 7.99 32.10
CA ILE A 371 -19.09 7.34 30.88
C ILE A 371 -20.12 7.36 29.73
N ASN A 372 -21.42 7.25 30.01
CA ASN A 372 -22.46 7.33 28.98
C ASN A 372 -22.50 8.70 28.26
N LYS A 373 -22.16 9.78 28.97
CA LYS A 373 -22.00 11.11 28.36
C LYS A 373 -20.81 11.15 27.39
N ALA A 374 -19.74 10.38 27.66
CA ALA A 374 -18.64 10.25 26.70
C ALA A 374 -19.11 9.55 25.40
N PHE A 375 -19.95 8.52 25.51
CA PHE A 375 -20.58 7.87 24.35
C PHE A 375 -21.43 8.86 23.55
N ASP A 376 -22.28 9.64 24.21
CA ASP A 376 -23.10 10.66 23.56
C ASP A 376 -22.26 11.71 22.82
N LEU A 377 -21.20 12.21 23.46
CA LEU A 377 -20.29 13.20 22.85
C LEU A 377 -19.61 12.65 21.59
N LEU A 378 -19.21 11.39 21.60
CA LEU A 378 -18.59 10.74 20.45
C LEU A 378 -19.60 10.50 19.32
N LEU A 379 -20.78 9.96 19.63
CA LEU A 379 -21.86 9.71 18.66
C LEU A 379 -22.37 10.99 17.99
N GLN A 380 -22.38 12.11 18.72
CA GLN A 380 -22.76 13.43 18.20
C GLN A 380 -21.64 14.11 17.40
N GLY A 381 -20.45 13.49 17.27
CA GLY A 381 -19.30 14.09 16.60
C GLY A 381 -18.71 15.31 17.30
N LYS A 382 -19.02 15.50 18.60
CA LYS A 382 -18.50 16.62 19.41
C LYS A 382 -17.15 16.31 20.04
N SER A 383 -16.79 15.04 20.16
CA SER A 383 -15.52 14.59 20.73
C SER A 383 -14.61 13.94 19.69
N LEU A 384 -13.31 14.28 19.73
CA LEU A 384 -12.27 13.54 19.02
C LEU A 384 -11.83 12.35 19.89
N ARG A 385 -11.43 12.65 21.13
CA ARG A 385 -11.22 11.69 22.22
C ARG A 385 -11.75 12.25 23.52
N CYS A 386 -12.43 11.38 24.26
CA CYS A 386 -12.88 11.64 25.62
C CYS A 386 -12.06 10.78 26.58
N MET A 387 -11.36 11.40 27.53
CA MET A 387 -10.69 10.69 28.63
C MET A 387 -11.71 10.39 29.73
N ILE A 388 -11.61 9.21 30.31
CA ILE A 388 -12.45 8.72 31.39
C ILE A 388 -11.51 8.40 32.56
N TRP A 389 -11.68 9.12 33.67
CA TRP A 389 -10.86 8.96 34.88
C TRP A 389 -11.56 8.03 35.88
N MET A 390 -10.81 7.07 36.44
CA MET A 390 -11.35 6.07 37.37
C MET A 390 -11.58 6.65 38.77
N ASP A 391 -10.62 7.44 39.27
CA ASP A 391 -10.70 8.16 40.55
C ASP A 391 -11.19 9.61 40.34
N ASN A 392 -11.86 10.20 41.35
CA ASN A 392 -12.45 11.54 41.25
C ASN A 392 -11.42 12.61 40.83
N PHE A 393 -11.70 13.27 39.70
CA PHE A 393 -10.90 14.30 39.01
C PHE A 393 -10.37 15.44 39.90
N ALA A 394 -11.01 15.70 41.04
CA ALA A 394 -10.69 16.82 41.93
C ALA A 394 -9.29 16.76 42.57
N ALA A 395 -8.64 15.59 42.65
CA ALA A 395 -7.34 15.45 43.31
C ALA A 395 -6.10 15.58 42.38
N ALA A 396 -6.27 15.41 41.06
CA ALA A 396 -5.14 15.33 40.12
C ALA A 396 -4.85 16.64 39.35
N ALA A 397 -5.73 17.65 39.46
CA ALA A 397 -5.69 18.87 38.66
C ALA A 397 -4.85 20.03 39.25
N GLN A 398 -3.93 19.79 40.18
CA GLN A 398 -3.03 20.85 40.68
C GLN A 398 -1.56 20.59 40.29
N PRO A 399 -1.01 21.31 39.31
CA PRO A 399 0.39 21.68 39.36
C PRO A 399 0.58 22.78 40.41
N ALA A 400 1.64 22.67 41.22
CA ALA A 400 2.04 23.67 42.20
C ALA A 400 2.05 25.09 41.60
N ALA A 401 1.30 26.00 42.20
CA ALA A 401 1.22 27.40 41.82
C ALA A 401 2.55 28.11 42.06
N GLY A 402 3.42 28.10 41.06
CA GLY A 402 4.53 29.05 40.92
C GLY A 402 4.01 30.32 40.23
N GLN A 403 4.11 31.45 40.93
CA GLN A 403 3.66 32.78 40.50
C GLN A 403 4.15 33.14 39.08
N ARG A 404 3.22 33.44 38.17
CA ARG A 404 3.49 34.23 36.95
C ARG A 404 3.18 35.70 37.23
N PRO A 405 4.03 36.66 36.82
CA PRO A 405 3.74 38.07 36.99
C PRO A 405 2.59 38.52 36.07
N GLU A 406 1.80 39.44 36.60
CA GLU A 406 0.59 40.01 35.99
C GLU A 406 0.87 40.61 34.60
N ALA A 407 0.01 40.27 33.63
CA ALA A 407 -0.04 40.91 32.33
C ALA A 407 -0.72 42.27 32.45
N ALA A 408 0.02 43.34 32.18
CA ALA A 408 -0.50 44.70 32.08
C ALA A 408 -1.53 44.80 30.94
N GLN A 409 -2.73 45.27 31.27
CA GLN A 409 -3.76 45.64 30.31
C GLN A 409 -3.32 46.89 29.52
N GLN A 410 -3.35 46.83 28.20
CA GLN A 410 -3.29 48.00 27.33
C GLN A 410 -4.66 48.26 26.68
N PRO A 411 -5.04 49.55 26.48
CA PRO A 411 -6.37 49.94 26.01
C PRO A 411 -6.55 49.79 24.50
N PRO A 412 -7.80 49.81 23.98
CA PRO A 412 -8.07 49.65 22.55
C PRO A 412 -7.77 50.96 21.79
N ILE A 413 -7.10 50.84 20.63
CA ILE A 413 -6.80 51.95 19.71
C ILE A 413 -7.55 51.72 18.38
N PRO A 414 -8.10 52.77 17.73
CA PRO A 414 -9.23 52.65 16.82
C PRO A 414 -8.84 52.34 15.37
N VAL A 415 -9.81 51.78 14.65
CA VAL A 415 -9.74 51.49 13.22
C VAL A 415 -9.87 52.78 12.41
N SER A 416 -8.82 53.16 11.67
CA SER A 416 -8.90 54.19 10.62
C SER A 416 -8.81 53.55 9.23
N ARG A 417 -9.81 53.85 8.39
CA ARG A 417 -9.79 53.62 6.93
C ARG A 417 -8.65 54.40 6.29
N GLY A 418 -7.79 53.72 5.53
CA GLY A 418 -6.80 54.33 4.65
C GLY A 418 -6.73 53.57 3.33
N GLN A 419 -7.06 54.24 2.23
CA GLN A 419 -6.80 53.81 0.86
C GLN A 419 -5.29 53.87 0.59
N GLY A 420 -4.76 52.89 -0.17
CA GLY A 420 -3.40 52.95 -0.69
C GLY A 420 -2.92 51.58 -1.15
N GLY A 421 -3.06 51.30 -2.45
CA GLY A 421 -2.43 50.13 -3.07
C GLY A 421 -0.96 50.38 -3.31
N VAL A 422 -0.14 49.33 -3.19
CA VAL A 422 1.19 49.27 -3.80
C VAL A 422 1.55 47.84 -4.22
N GLU A 423 1.95 47.81 -5.48
CA GLU A 423 2.72 46.86 -6.26
C GLU A 423 3.81 46.04 -5.55
N ALA A 424 4.03 44.84 -6.11
CA ALA A 424 5.12 43.93 -5.81
C ALA A 424 6.47 44.41 -6.38
N ARG A 425 7.55 44.23 -5.62
CA ARG A 425 8.93 44.30 -6.11
C ARG A 425 9.65 42.97 -5.92
N ALA A 426 10.14 42.44 -7.05
CA ALA A 426 11.09 41.35 -7.15
C ALA A 426 12.53 41.90 -7.30
N SER A 427 13.50 41.22 -6.70
CA SER A 427 14.95 41.45 -6.90
C SER A 427 15.45 40.51 -8.01
N ALA A 428 15.90 41.04 -9.15
CA ALA A 428 17.27 41.41 -9.51
C ALA A 428 18.11 40.25 -10.09
N LEU A 429 18.14 40.18 -11.43
CA LEU A 429 19.13 39.46 -12.25
C LEU A 429 19.80 40.46 -13.21
N CYS A 430 21.09 40.23 -13.44
CA CYS A 430 22.07 41.07 -14.17
C CYS A 430 21.74 41.21 -15.68
N PRO A 431 22.10 42.32 -16.36
CA PRO A 431 21.66 42.60 -17.73
C PRO A 431 22.64 42.11 -18.83
N PRO A 432 22.17 41.70 -20.02
CA PRO A 432 23.02 41.53 -21.19
C PRO A 432 23.12 42.82 -22.03
N ARG A 433 24.33 43.10 -22.51
CA ARG A 433 24.67 44.21 -23.41
C ARG A 433 24.10 44.00 -24.81
N ARG A 434 23.43 45.04 -25.35
CA ARG A 434 23.04 45.14 -26.76
C ARG A 434 24.27 45.25 -27.66
N ARG A 435 24.41 44.35 -28.64
CA ARG A 435 25.23 44.56 -29.84
C ARG A 435 24.31 44.85 -31.02
N THR A 436 24.64 45.88 -31.78
CA THR A 436 23.96 46.27 -33.02
C THR A 436 24.23 45.25 -34.14
N PRO A 437 23.30 45.06 -35.09
CA PRO A 437 23.50 44.14 -36.22
C PRO A 437 24.26 44.82 -37.36
N THR A 438 25.29 44.15 -37.88
CA THR A 438 25.97 44.43 -39.15
C THR A 438 25.31 43.55 -40.23
N PRO A 439 25.07 44.02 -41.46
CA PRO A 439 24.38 43.23 -42.48
C PRO A 439 25.22 42.03 -42.94
N PRO A 440 24.61 40.86 -43.23
CA PRO A 440 25.34 39.69 -43.68
C PRO A 440 25.81 39.84 -45.12
N ARG A 441 27.09 39.46 -45.32
CA ARG A 441 27.74 39.29 -46.62
C ARG A 441 27.14 38.06 -47.31
N LEU A 442 26.63 38.20 -48.53
CA LEU A 442 26.12 37.11 -49.35
C LEU A 442 27.23 36.08 -49.59
N LEU A 443 27.10 34.90 -48.98
CA LEU A 443 27.84 33.69 -49.34
C LEU A 443 27.00 32.91 -50.34
N GLN A 444 27.64 32.48 -51.43
CA GLN A 444 27.03 31.66 -52.47
C GLN A 444 26.50 30.33 -51.90
N PRO A 445 25.42 29.77 -52.47
CA PRO A 445 24.81 28.55 -51.95
C PRO A 445 25.77 27.36 -52.12
N PRO A 446 25.86 26.45 -51.13
CA PRO A 446 26.50 25.16 -51.34
C PRO A 446 25.69 24.37 -52.37
N LEU A 447 26.40 23.67 -53.25
CA LEU A 447 25.86 22.65 -54.14
C LEU A 447 24.94 21.70 -53.36
N ALA A 448 23.78 21.40 -53.94
CA ALA A 448 22.76 20.54 -53.36
C ALA A 448 23.36 19.21 -52.88
N MET A 449 23.45 19.02 -51.57
CA MET A 449 23.56 17.68 -50.98
C MET A 449 22.21 17.00 -51.19
N GLU A 450 22.21 15.82 -51.81
CA GLU A 450 21.02 14.97 -51.90
C GLU A 450 20.41 14.79 -50.51
N ASP A 451 19.09 14.95 -50.42
CA ASP A 451 18.33 14.76 -49.19
C ASP A 451 18.43 13.28 -48.76
N GLN A 452 19.33 12.99 -47.81
CA GLN A 452 19.49 11.67 -47.17
C GLN A 452 18.40 11.40 -46.11
N SER A 453 17.25 12.06 -46.18
CA SER A 453 16.14 11.78 -45.29
C SER A 453 15.61 10.34 -45.54
N PRO A 454 15.34 9.55 -44.49
CA PRO A 454 14.77 8.22 -44.66
C PRO A 454 13.44 8.32 -45.39
N LYS A 455 13.22 7.45 -46.39
CA LYS A 455 11.97 7.41 -47.17
C LYS A 455 10.94 6.48 -46.51
N PRO A 456 9.63 6.65 -46.80
CA PRO A 456 8.63 5.64 -46.45
C PRO A 456 9.00 4.26 -47.01
N ILE A 457 8.70 3.20 -46.26
CA ILE A 457 8.97 1.81 -46.64
C ILE A 457 7.65 1.09 -46.90
N HIS A 458 7.58 0.34 -48.01
CA HIS A 458 6.53 -0.65 -48.25
C HIS A 458 6.94 -1.98 -47.64
N CYS A 459 6.09 -2.55 -46.79
CA CYS A 459 6.36 -3.84 -46.17
C CYS A 459 5.08 -4.61 -45.83
N LYS A 460 5.23 -5.87 -45.42
CA LYS A 460 4.10 -6.69 -44.98
C LYS A 460 3.80 -6.48 -43.50
N ALA A 461 2.52 -6.46 -43.16
CA ALA A 461 2.03 -6.49 -41.79
C ALA A 461 0.78 -7.36 -41.67
N ALA A 462 0.55 -7.90 -40.47
CA ALA A 462 -0.71 -8.54 -40.11
C ALA A 462 -1.67 -7.49 -39.52
N VAL A 463 -2.69 -7.13 -40.30
CA VAL A 463 -3.65 -6.09 -39.96
C VAL A 463 -4.92 -6.71 -39.41
N CYS A 464 -5.37 -6.21 -38.26
CA CYS A 464 -6.67 -6.53 -37.69
C CYS A 464 -7.67 -5.44 -38.10
N ARG A 465 -8.64 -5.79 -38.96
CA ARG A 465 -9.62 -4.83 -39.48
C ARG A 465 -10.84 -4.63 -38.56
N ALA A 466 -11.18 -5.62 -37.73
CA ALA A 466 -12.27 -5.56 -36.77
C ALA A 466 -12.03 -6.50 -35.58
N ALA A 467 -12.74 -6.26 -34.47
CA ALA A 467 -12.59 -7.01 -33.23
C ALA A 467 -12.88 -8.51 -33.43
N GLY A 468 -11.96 -9.37 -33.00
CA GLY A 468 -12.11 -10.83 -33.05
C GLY A 468 -12.04 -11.45 -34.45
N GLU A 469 -11.85 -10.65 -35.51
CA GLU A 469 -11.71 -11.14 -36.87
C GLU A 469 -10.27 -11.59 -37.16
N PRO A 470 -10.06 -12.63 -37.99
CA PRO A 470 -8.73 -13.05 -38.41
C PRO A 470 -7.90 -11.89 -38.97
N LEU A 471 -6.59 -11.88 -38.68
CA LEU A 471 -5.67 -10.88 -39.20
C LEU A 471 -5.40 -11.15 -40.69
N THR A 472 -5.38 -10.11 -41.50
CA THR A 472 -5.04 -10.15 -42.92
C THR A 472 -3.59 -9.74 -43.13
N ILE A 473 -2.84 -10.48 -43.95
CA ILE A 473 -1.49 -10.07 -44.34
C ILE A 473 -1.62 -9.07 -45.49
N GLU A 474 -1.21 -7.84 -45.24
CA GLU A 474 -1.38 -6.73 -46.16
C GLU A 474 -0.04 -6.04 -46.41
N GLU A 475 0.12 -5.47 -47.61
CA GLU A 475 1.18 -4.50 -47.86
C GLU A 475 0.76 -3.14 -47.28
N ILE A 476 1.63 -2.57 -46.47
CA ILE A 476 1.44 -1.28 -45.79
C ILE A 476 2.61 -0.36 -46.08
N VAL A 477 2.42 0.93 -45.80
CA VAL A 477 3.47 1.94 -45.82
C VAL A 477 3.81 2.34 -44.39
N VAL A 478 5.10 2.26 -44.05
CA VAL A 478 5.66 2.72 -42.78
C VAL A 478 6.46 4.00 -43.00
N ASP A 479 6.03 5.09 -42.35
CA ASP A 479 6.69 6.39 -42.44
C ASP A 479 8.13 6.35 -41.88
N PRO A 480 8.99 7.29 -42.31
CA PRO A 480 10.27 7.49 -41.66
C PRO A 480 10.11 7.97 -40.20
N PRO A 481 11.09 7.69 -39.32
CA PRO A 481 11.02 8.13 -37.94
C PRO A 481 11.11 9.66 -37.84
N LYS A 482 10.26 10.27 -37.00
CA LYS A 482 10.35 11.69 -36.65
C LYS A 482 11.38 11.96 -35.55
N VAL A 483 11.44 13.20 -35.07
CA VAL A 483 12.32 13.61 -33.97
C VAL A 483 12.14 12.69 -32.76
N TYR A 484 13.24 12.18 -32.20
CA TYR A 484 13.31 11.20 -31.11
C TYR A 484 12.77 9.79 -31.41
N GLU A 485 12.38 9.50 -32.65
CA GLU A 485 11.85 8.19 -33.04
C GLU A 485 12.92 7.34 -33.72
N ILE A 486 12.77 6.03 -33.62
CA ILE A 486 13.63 5.03 -34.23
C ILE A 486 12.76 4.11 -35.06
N ARG A 487 13.15 3.86 -36.32
CA ARG A 487 12.53 2.82 -37.14
C ARG A 487 13.35 1.54 -37.03
N ILE A 488 12.67 0.45 -36.69
CA ILE A 488 13.27 -0.85 -36.40
C ILE A 488 12.79 -1.83 -37.47
N LYS A 489 13.72 -2.57 -38.08
CA LYS A 489 13.42 -3.78 -38.85
C LYS A 489 13.21 -4.93 -37.87
N ILE A 490 11.99 -5.45 -37.80
CA ILE A 490 11.64 -6.55 -36.91
C ILE A 490 12.18 -7.86 -37.49
N ILE A 491 12.94 -8.60 -36.69
CA ILE A 491 13.46 -9.93 -37.06
C ILE A 491 12.46 -11.00 -36.61
N CYS A 492 12.03 -10.91 -35.35
CA CYS A 492 10.99 -11.75 -34.79
C CYS A 492 10.16 -11.01 -33.75
N THR A 493 8.95 -11.49 -33.56
CA THR A 493 8.01 -11.04 -32.54
C THR A 493 7.39 -12.25 -31.85
N SER A 494 6.77 -12.09 -30.70
CA SER A 494 6.02 -13.15 -30.04
C SER A 494 4.59 -12.75 -29.71
N LEU A 495 3.70 -13.74 -29.71
CA LEU A 495 2.29 -13.52 -29.40
C LEU A 495 2.05 -13.55 -27.89
N CYS A 496 1.53 -12.45 -27.34
CA CYS A 496 1.16 -12.32 -25.94
C CYS A 496 -0.37 -12.41 -25.75
N HIS A 497 -0.82 -12.84 -24.57
CA HIS A 497 -2.25 -12.80 -24.21
C HIS A 497 -2.82 -11.38 -24.23
N THR A 498 -1.98 -10.36 -23.98
CA THR A 498 -2.35 -8.96 -24.15
C THR A 498 -2.81 -8.67 -25.59
N ASP A 499 -2.14 -9.23 -26.61
CA ASP A 499 -2.57 -9.05 -28.00
C ASP A 499 -3.95 -9.65 -28.25
N ILE A 500 -4.28 -10.80 -27.63
CA ILE A 500 -5.62 -11.41 -27.68
C ILE A 500 -6.67 -10.52 -27.00
N THR A 501 -6.32 -9.90 -25.87
CA THR A 501 -7.22 -9.00 -25.14
C THR A 501 -7.60 -7.78 -25.99
N PHE A 502 -6.64 -7.15 -26.66
CA PHE A 502 -6.88 -6.03 -27.58
C PHE A 502 -7.54 -6.47 -28.89
N TRP A 503 -7.19 -7.64 -29.42
CA TRP A 503 -7.83 -8.24 -30.59
C TRP A 503 -9.32 -8.47 -30.38
N LYS A 504 -9.72 -8.99 -29.22
CA LYS A 504 -11.13 -9.19 -28.82
C LYS A 504 -11.82 -7.90 -28.38
N ALA A 505 -11.14 -6.74 -28.46
CA ALA A 505 -11.66 -5.45 -28.01
C ALA A 505 -12.15 -5.43 -26.55
N LYS A 506 -11.54 -6.24 -25.68
CA LYS A 506 -11.82 -6.21 -24.24
C LYS A 506 -11.30 -4.95 -23.56
N VAL A 507 -10.32 -4.31 -24.20
CA VAL A 507 -9.68 -3.05 -23.81
C VAL A 507 -9.62 -2.19 -25.07
N LEU A 508 -10.18 -0.99 -25.02
CA LEU A 508 -10.16 0.05 -26.06
C LEU A 508 -10.40 -0.44 -27.53
N PRO A 509 -11.65 -0.35 -28.05
CA PRO A 509 -12.04 -0.90 -29.37
C PRO A 509 -11.62 -0.02 -30.57
N VAL A 510 -10.31 0.07 -30.85
CA VAL A 510 -9.76 0.88 -31.96
C VAL A 510 -9.29 -0.01 -33.11
N PHE A 511 -9.87 0.15 -34.29
CA PHE A 511 -9.57 -0.60 -35.52
C PHE A 511 -9.71 0.32 -36.76
N PRO A 512 -9.02 0.05 -37.89
CA PRO A 512 -8.08 -1.05 -38.12
C PRO A 512 -6.74 -0.84 -37.38
N ARG A 513 -6.09 -1.93 -36.96
CA ARG A 513 -4.85 -1.84 -36.17
C ARG A 513 -3.85 -2.94 -36.46
N ILE A 514 -2.58 -2.67 -36.17
CA ILE A 514 -1.49 -3.66 -36.17
C ILE A 514 -1.20 -4.03 -34.71
N LEU A 515 -1.28 -5.31 -34.37
CA LEU A 515 -1.03 -5.83 -33.02
C LEU A 515 0.48 -6.12 -32.82
N GLY A 516 0.84 -6.68 -31.65
CA GLY A 516 2.21 -7.05 -31.31
C GLY A 516 2.95 -5.98 -30.52
N HIS A 517 3.58 -6.37 -29.42
CA HIS A 517 4.41 -5.52 -28.57
C HIS A 517 5.61 -6.26 -27.97
N GLU A 518 5.82 -7.51 -28.38
CA GLU A 518 6.96 -8.33 -27.97
C GLU A 518 7.86 -8.57 -29.17
N ALA A 519 9.04 -7.93 -29.25
CA ALA A 519 9.85 -8.00 -30.47
C ALA A 519 11.34 -7.92 -30.22
N TYR A 520 12.09 -8.41 -31.21
CA TYR A 520 13.51 -8.16 -31.39
C TYR A 520 13.76 -7.70 -32.82
N GLY A 521 14.61 -6.71 -32.97
CA GLY A 521 14.89 -6.11 -34.27
C GLY A 521 16.25 -5.45 -34.34
N VAL A 522 16.52 -4.89 -35.51
CA VAL A 522 17.71 -4.09 -35.78
C VAL A 522 17.27 -2.69 -36.16
N VAL A 523 17.93 -1.66 -35.62
CA VAL A 523 17.67 -0.28 -36.01
C VAL A 523 17.94 -0.13 -37.50
N GLU A 524 16.93 0.33 -38.25
CA GLU A 524 17.05 0.61 -39.68
C GLU A 524 17.40 2.08 -39.90
N SER A 525 16.69 2.99 -39.24
CA SER A 525 16.98 4.42 -39.30
C SER A 525 16.59 5.13 -38.00
N VAL A 526 17.20 6.30 -37.78
CA VAL A 526 16.97 7.14 -36.60
C VAL A 526 16.50 8.52 -37.04
N GLY A 527 15.57 9.09 -36.28
CA GLY A 527 15.12 10.45 -36.48
C GLY A 527 16.08 11.48 -35.86
N LYS A 528 15.74 12.77 -36.03
CA LYS A 528 16.53 13.87 -35.45
C LYS A 528 16.54 13.79 -33.92
N LEU A 529 17.62 14.22 -33.28
CA LEU A 529 17.80 14.24 -31.82
C LEU A 529 17.68 12.87 -31.13
N VAL A 530 17.80 11.78 -31.88
CA VAL A 530 18.02 10.46 -31.28
C VAL A 530 19.49 10.36 -30.86
N GLU A 531 19.70 10.04 -29.58
CA GLU A 531 21.02 9.81 -29.01
C GLU A 531 21.19 8.34 -28.63
N GLY A 532 22.42 7.82 -28.71
CA GLY A 532 22.75 6.47 -28.26
C GLY A 532 22.32 5.32 -29.18
N PHE A 533 21.65 5.60 -30.31
CA PHE A 533 21.25 4.59 -31.30
C PHE A 533 21.74 4.96 -32.71
N ALA A 534 22.11 3.93 -33.48
CA ALA A 534 22.51 4.02 -34.87
C ALA A 534 21.95 2.84 -35.68
N ALA A 535 21.85 3.00 -37.00
CA ALA A 535 21.49 1.91 -37.90
C ALA A 535 22.43 0.71 -37.70
N GLY A 536 21.86 -0.49 -37.63
CA GLY A 536 22.58 -1.73 -37.35
C GLY A 536 22.59 -2.15 -35.86
N ASP A 537 22.19 -1.29 -34.93
CA ASP A 537 22.09 -1.68 -33.52
C ASP A 537 21.01 -2.75 -33.30
N SER A 538 21.37 -3.83 -32.58
CA SER A 538 20.42 -4.83 -32.08
C SER A 538 19.61 -4.27 -30.91
N VAL A 539 18.27 -4.35 -31.02
CA VAL A 539 17.37 -3.69 -30.09
C VAL A 539 16.13 -4.51 -29.76
N VAL A 540 15.60 -4.24 -28.57
CA VAL A 540 14.32 -4.73 -28.07
C VAL A 540 13.42 -3.51 -27.82
N PRO A 541 12.35 -3.29 -28.62
CA PRO A 541 11.36 -2.27 -28.29
C PRO A 541 10.56 -2.67 -27.05
N THR A 542 10.22 -1.70 -26.23
CA THR A 542 9.44 -1.88 -25.00
C THR A 542 8.27 -0.92 -24.97
N PHE A 543 7.09 -1.40 -24.58
CA PHE A 543 5.92 -0.53 -24.49
C PHE A 543 5.99 0.48 -23.34
N LEU A 544 6.87 0.25 -22.35
CA LEU A 544 7.23 1.22 -21.31
C LEU A 544 8.45 2.05 -21.71
N GLY A 545 8.41 3.35 -21.38
CA GLY A 545 9.51 4.27 -21.59
C GLY A 545 10.45 4.39 -20.38
N GLN A 546 11.72 4.72 -20.63
CA GLN A 546 12.69 5.13 -19.61
C GLN A 546 13.57 6.27 -20.15
N CYS A 547 13.42 7.46 -19.57
CA CYS A 547 14.12 8.67 -20.02
C CYS A 547 15.39 9.02 -19.24
N ASP A 548 15.70 8.26 -18.18
CA ASP A 548 16.88 8.41 -17.31
C ASP A 548 17.08 9.79 -16.64
N SER A 549 16.09 10.68 -16.74
CA SER A 549 16.19 12.09 -16.30
C SER A 549 15.02 12.55 -15.43
N CYS A 550 13.83 11.95 -15.55
CA CYS A 550 12.71 12.28 -14.68
C CYS A 550 12.84 11.64 -13.30
N GLY A 551 12.19 12.21 -12.28
CA GLY A 551 12.24 11.72 -10.89
C GLY A 551 11.90 10.23 -10.74
N SER A 552 10.91 9.73 -11.51
CA SER A 552 10.58 8.29 -11.52
C SER A 552 11.73 7.42 -12.03
N CYS A 553 12.44 7.87 -13.07
CA CYS A 553 13.55 7.13 -13.65
C CYS A 553 14.82 7.24 -12.81
N THR A 554 15.12 8.41 -12.27
CA THR A 554 16.36 8.69 -11.50
C THR A 554 16.30 8.22 -10.05
N SER A 555 15.11 8.07 -9.46
CA SER A 555 15.00 7.54 -8.12
C SER A 555 15.45 6.08 -8.07
N SER A 556 16.54 5.82 -7.35
CA SER A 556 17.05 4.48 -7.06
C SER A 556 16.29 3.79 -5.92
N GLU A 557 15.65 4.58 -5.05
CA GLU A 557 14.93 4.10 -3.87
C GLU A 557 13.46 3.77 -4.20
N GLN A 558 12.83 4.52 -5.10
CA GLN A 558 11.45 4.30 -5.51
C GLN A 558 11.36 3.23 -6.59
N GLN A 559 10.63 2.14 -6.30
CA GLN A 559 10.26 1.09 -7.27
C GLN A 559 9.18 1.59 -8.24
N ASN A 560 9.47 2.68 -8.97
CA ASN A 560 8.57 3.22 -9.99
C ASN A 560 9.18 3.00 -11.38
N ASN A 561 8.51 2.20 -12.21
CA ASN A 561 8.88 2.01 -13.61
C ASN A 561 7.99 2.76 -14.61
N MET A 562 7.15 3.67 -14.11
CA MET A 562 6.28 4.54 -14.90
C MET A 562 7.00 5.88 -15.12
N CYS A 563 7.60 6.04 -16.30
CA CYS A 563 8.32 7.25 -16.68
C CYS A 563 7.35 8.45 -16.78
N ALA A 564 7.68 9.55 -16.11
CA ALA A 564 6.88 10.77 -16.17
C ALA A 564 7.06 11.54 -17.50
N SER A 565 8.24 11.45 -18.13
CA SER A 565 8.51 12.16 -19.39
C SER A 565 7.93 11.47 -20.62
N VAL A 566 7.79 10.14 -20.58
CA VAL A 566 7.20 9.32 -21.65
C VAL A 566 6.17 8.41 -20.98
N PRO A 567 5.01 8.96 -20.59
CA PRO A 567 4.02 8.23 -19.81
C PRO A 567 3.46 7.06 -20.61
N PHE A 568 3.18 5.96 -19.90
CA PHE A 568 2.49 4.83 -20.49
C PHE A 568 1.02 5.19 -20.70
N ILE A 569 0.61 5.24 -21.96
CA ILE A 569 -0.76 5.57 -22.36
C ILE A 569 -1.32 4.39 -23.17
N ILE A 570 -2.57 4.03 -22.90
CA ILE A 570 -3.29 3.04 -23.70
C ILE A 570 -4.18 3.81 -24.67
N GLY A 571 -3.75 3.87 -25.92
CA GLY A 571 -4.36 4.68 -26.97
C GLY A 571 -3.61 4.50 -28.29
N PRO A 572 -4.25 4.83 -29.44
CA PRO A 572 -3.54 4.89 -30.71
C PRO A 572 -2.64 6.13 -30.76
N GLY A 573 -1.59 6.06 -31.58
CA GLY A 573 -0.68 7.14 -31.89
C GLY A 573 0.65 7.06 -31.14
N MET A 574 1.67 7.64 -31.75
CA MET A 574 3.01 7.77 -31.16
C MET A 574 3.00 8.68 -29.93
N ARG A 575 3.90 8.43 -28.97
CA ARG A 575 3.88 9.05 -27.63
C ARG A 575 4.03 10.58 -27.63
N ARG A 576 4.75 11.14 -28.60
CA ARG A 576 5.07 12.57 -28.61
C ARG A 576 4.06 13.44 -29.34
N ASP A 577 3.41 12.92 -30.36
CA ASP A 577 2.54 13.70 -31.24
C ASP A 577 1.16 13.09 -31.48
N GLY A 578 0.89 11.88 -30.96
CA GLY A 578 -0.40 11.18 -31.11
C GLY A 578 -0.72 10.75 -32.53
N THR A 579 0.20 10.87 -33.49
CA THR A 579 -0.02 10.52 -34.90
C THR A 579 0.44 9.10 -35.21
N THR A 580 -0.09 8.50 -36.28
CA THR A 580 0.36 7.16 -36.74
C THR A 580 1.61 7.25 -37.63
N ARG A 581 2.30 6.11 -37.79
CA ARG A 581 3.37 5.89 -38.77
C ARG A 581 3.01 4.80 -39.78
N PHE A 582 1.78 4.30 -39.74
CA PHE A 582 1.32 3.14 -40.49
C PHE A 582 0.14 3.52 -41.38
N TRP A 583 0.22 3.19 -42.65
CA TRP A 583 -0.81 3.46 -43.65
C TRP A 583 -1.09 2.19 -44.46
N ASP A 584 -2.36 1.94 -44.78
CA ASP A 584 -2.68 0.88 -45.73
C ASP A 584 -2.34 1.29 -47.18
N ALA A 585 -2.44 0.35 -48.12
CA ALA A 585 -2.15 0.59 -49.54
C ALA A 585 -3.05 1.68 -50.18
N GLN A 586 -4.14 2.10 -49.53
CA GLN A 586 -5.02 3.18 -49.98
C GLN A 586 -4.72 4.51 -49.26
N GLY A 587 -3.68 4.57 -48.43
CA GLY A 587 -3.30 5.76 -47.68
C GLY A 587 -4.18 6.04 -46.46
N LYS A 588 -4.97 5.07 -45.99
CA LYS A 588 -5.76 5.23 -44.76
C LYS A 588 -4.93 4.86 -43.54
N PRO A 589 -5.12 5.56 -42.40
CA PRO A 589 -4.33 5.31 -41.20
C PRO A 589 -4.62 3.93 -40.62
N LEU A 590 -3.56 3.24 -40.20
CA LEU A 590 -3.62 2.06 -39.35
C LEU A 590 -3.18 2.45 -37.94
N HIS A 591 -3.90 1.97 -36.93
CA HIS A 591 -3.59 2.27 -35.54
C HIS A 591 -2.55 1.30 -34.98
N ASP A 592 -1.70 1.78 -34.10
CA ASP A 592 -0.74 0.96 -33.39
C ASP A 592 -1.34 0.33 -32.11
N LEU A 593 -0.58 -0.58 -31.53
CA LEU A 593 -0.78 -1.18 -30.22
C LEU A 593 0.42 -0.85 -29.34
N LEU A 594 0.15 -0.15 -28.24
CA LEU A 594 1.11 0.20 -27.19
C LEU A 594 2.35 0.98 -27.69
N ALA A 595 2.25 1.67 -28.83
CA ALA A 595 3.35 2.33 -29.54
C ALA A 595 4.49 1.37 -29.92
N VAL A 596 4.17 0.11 -30.28
CA VAL A 596 5.15 -0.87 -30.77
C VAL A 596 4.70 -1.59 -32.04
N SER A 597 3.49 -2.15 -32.10
CA SER A 597 2.94 -2.83 -33.30
C SER A 597 3.90 -3.73 -34.08
N SER A 598 4.43 -4.74 -33.40
CA SER A 598 5.48 -5.60 -33.94
C SER A 598 5.01 -6.69 -34.90
N PHE A 599 3.70 -6.83 -35.18
CA PHE A 599 3.21 -7.73 -36.24
C PHE A 599 3.34 -7.10 -37.63
N SER A 600 4.46 -6.41 -37.86
CA SER A 600 4.86 -5.73 -39.08
C SER A 600 6.36 -5.93 -39.29
N GLU A 601 6.82 -6.06 -40.54
CA GLU A 601 8.26 -6.18 -40.84
C GLU A 601 9.07 -4.96 -40.37
N TYR A 602 8.44 -3.78 -40.29
CA TYR A 602 9.03 -2.56 -39.74
C TYR A 602 8.09 -1.87 -38.76
N THR A 603 8.66 -1.25 -37.73
CA THR A 603 7.92 -0.41 -36.78
C THR A 603 8.69 0.85 -36.43
N VAL A 604 8.00 1.84 -35.87
CA VAL A 604 8.57 3.09 -35.36
C VAL A 604 8.19 3.25 -33.89
N VAL A 605 9.16 3.62 -33.07
CA VAL A 605 9.02 3.75 -31.61
C VAL A 605 9.81 4.94 -31.08
N ASP A 606 9.47 5.44 -29.89
CA ASP A 606 10.27 6.47 -29.20
C ASP A 606 11.62 5.89 -28.75
N MET A 607 12.71 6.67 -28.82
CA MET A 607 14.04 6.23 -28.35
C MET A 607 14.07 5.81 -26.86
N ASN A 608 13.13 6.27 -26.04
CA ASN A 608 13.01 5.87 -24.64
C ASN A 608 12.23 4.57 -24.44
N GLN A 609 11.58 4.08 -25.48
CA GLN A 609 10.86 2.80 -25.56
C GLN A 609 11.69 1.73 -26.29
N VAL A 610 13.02 1.85 -26.25
CA VAL A 610 13.95 0.93 -26.89
C VAL A 610 15.11 0.62 -25.96
N VAL A 611 15.48 -0.65 -25.91
CA VAL A 611 16.66 -1.14 -25.19
C VAL A 611 17.64 -1.70 -26.19
N LYS A 612 18.89 -1.22 -26.14
CA LYS A 612 20.01 -1.82 -26.89
C LYS A 612 20.41 -3.13 -26.22
N ILE A 613 20.59 -4.18 -27.01
CA ILE A 613 20.95 -5.51 -26.51
C ILE A 613 22.20 -6.00 -27.23
N ASP A 614 23.01 -6.81 -26.54
CA ASP A 614 24.18 -7.45 -27.14
C ASP A 614 23.71 -8.35 -28.30
N PRO A 615 24.25 -8.20 -29.52
CA PRO A 615 23.94 -9.06 -30.66
C PRO A 615 24.17 -10.56 -30.40
N ALA A 616 24.97 -10.92 -29.39
CA ALA A 616 25.18 -12.30 -28.96
C ALA A 616 23.94 -12.91 -28.27
N VAL A 617 22.97 -12.11 -27.82
CA VAL A 617 21.72 -12.62 -27.25
C VAL A 617 20.88 -13.23 -28.37
N PRO A 618 20.47 -14.51 -28.25
CA PRO A 618 19.58 -15.14 -29.22
C PRO A 618 18.29 -14.33 -29.44
N PRO A 619 17.86 -14.09 -30.69
CA PRO A 619 16.66 -13.27 -31.00
C PRO A 619 15.39 -13.72 -30.26
N ARG A 620 15.19 -15.04 -30.16
CA ARG A 620 14.05 -15.65 -29.44
C ARG A 620 14.05 -15.26 -27.96
N LEU A 621 15.20 -15.29 -27.32
CA LEU A 621 15.34 -14.89 -25.93
C LEU A 621 15.14 -13.38 -25.76
N ALA A 622 15.78 -12.57 -26.61
CA ALA A 622 15.66 -11.10 -26.57
C ALA A 622 14.19 -10.65 -26.67
N CYS A 623 13.41 -11.29 -27.54
CA CYS A 623 11.99 -11.03 -27.73
C CYS A 623 11.15 -11.28 -26.45
N LEU A 624 11.48 -12.28 -25.64
CA LEU A 624 10.74 -12.58 -24.40
C LEU A 624 10.97 -11.53 -23.29
N LEU A 625 12.07 -10.78 -23.38
CA LEU A 625 12.45 -9.79 -22.37
C LEU A 625 11.66 -8.48 -22.48
N SER A 626 10.92 -8.25 -23.57
CA SER A 626 10.10 -7.03 -23.72
C SER A 626 8.76 -7.09 -23.00
N CYS A 627 8.29 -8.27 -22.55
CA CYS A 627 7.01 -8.39 -21.83
C CYS A 627 6.92 -9.67 -20.97
N GLY A 628 6.33 -10.78 -21.44
CA GLY A 628 5.91 -11.86 -20.55
C GLY A 628 7.00 -12.47 -19.66
N GLY A 629 8.21 -12.68 -20.20
CA GLY A 629 9.34 -13.23 -19.46
C GLY A 629 9.87 -12.25 -18.40
N SER A 630 10.07 -11.00 -18.79
CA SER A 630 10.54 -9.95 -17.88
C SER A 630 9.47 -9.55 -16.84
N THR A 631 8.19 -9.62 -17.19
CA THR A 631 7.07 -9.37 -16.26
C THR A 631 7.08 -10.35 -15.10
N GLY A 632 7.16 -11.66 -15.36
CA GLY A 632 7.18 -12.66 -14.29
C GLY A 632 8.45 -12.60 -13.44
N VAL A 633 9.61 -12.54 -14.09
CA VAL A 633 10.91 -12.43 -13.39
C VAL A 633 10.98 -11.16 -12.54
N GLY A 634 10.60 -10.03 -13.13
CA GLY A 634 10.54 -8.74 -12.46
C GLY A 634 9.56 -8.74 -11.29
N ALA A 635 8.38 -9.34 -11.45
CA ALA A 635 7.40 -9.40 -10.38
C ALA A 635 7.96 -10.06 -9.12
N ALA A 636 8.69 -11.17 -9.27
CA ALA A 636 9.34 -11.83 -8.14
C ALA A 636 10.55 -11.04 -7.60
N TRP A 637 11.39 -10.54 -8.51
CA TRP A 637 12.66 -9.91 -8.16
C TRP A 637 12.52 -8.46 -7.70
N ARG A 638 11.88 -7.62 -8.51
CA ARG A 638 11.73 -6.18 -8.28
C ARG A 638 10.46 -5.85 -7.52
N SER A 639 9.27 -6.30 -7.92
CA SER A 639 8.02 -5.84 -7.28
C SER A 639 7.80 -6.46 -5.91
N ALA A 640 7.74 -7.80 -5.83
CA ALA A 640 7.53 -8.53 -4.60
C ALA A 640 8.75 -8.53 -3.68
N LYS A 641 9.97 -8.48 -4.26
CA LYS A 641 11.25 -8.68 -3.57
C LYS A 641 11.20 -9.94 -2.70
N VAL A 642 10.85 -11.07 -3.31
CA VAL A 642 10.67 -12.31 -2.55
C VAL A 642 11.96 -12.68 -1.82
N GLU A 643 11.83 -12.96 -0.53
CA GLU A 643 12.93 -13.32 0.36
C GLU A 643 13.18 -14.84 0.35
N PRO A 644 14.44 -15.29 0.41
CA PRO A 644 14.76 -16.71 0.56
C PRO A 644 14.03 -17.34 1.76
N GLY A 645 13.53 -18.57 1.59
CA GLY A 645 12.78 -19.29 2.63
C GLY A 645 11.29 -18.93 2.73
N SER A 646 10.81 -17.97 1.92
CA SER A 646 9.40 -17.60 1.86
C SER A 646 8.56 -18.65 1.14
N SER A 647 7.30 -18.84 1.57
CA SER A 647 6.32 -19.61 0.80
C SER A 647 5.67 -18.76 -0.29
N VAL A 648 5.50 -19.34 -1.48
CA VAL A 648 4.99 -18.65 -2.67
C VAL A 648 3.88 -19.48 -3.31
N ALA A 649 2.76 -18.87 -3.67
CA ALA A 649 1.73 -19.46 -4.53
C ALA A 649 1.65 -18.70 -5.86
N ILE A 650 1.55 -19.44 -6.97
CA ILE A 650 1.42 -18.86 -8.32
C ILE A 650 0.11 -19.36 -8.91
N PHE A 651 -0.83 -18.45 -9.13
CA PHE A 651 -2.12 -18.71 -9.75
C PHE A 651 -1.98 -18.48 -11.26
N GLY A 652 -1.95 -19.57 -12.02
CA GLY A 652 -1.79 -19.57 -13.48
C GLY A 652 -0.35 -19.83 -13.91
N LEU A 653 -0.07 -21.05 -14.39
CA LEU A 653 1.24 -21.47 -14.89
C LEU A 653 1.39 -21.29 -16.41
N GLY A 654 0.93 -20.14 -16.92
CA GLY A 654 1.28 -19.69 -18.27
C GLY A 654 2.69 -19.08 -18.31
N SER A 655 3.05 -18.45 -19.43
CA SER A 655 4.37 -17.83 -19.62
C SER A 655 4.79 -16.87 -18.51
N VAL A 656 3.88 -16.02 -18.01
CA VAL A 656 4.19 -15.09 -16.90
C VAL A 656 4.40 -15.86 -15.58
N GLY A 657 3.52 -16.79 -15.23
CA GLY A 657 3.64 -17.57 -13.99
C GLY A 657 4.89 -18.44 -13.97
N LEU A 658 5.25 -19.08 -15.09
CA LEU A 658 6.51 -19.82 -15.21
C LEU A 658 7.74 -18.89 -15.14
N ALA A 659 7.64 -17.66 -15.63
CA ALA A 659 8.69 -16.66 -15.44
C ALA A 659 8.81 -16.18 -13.99
N VAL A 660 7.71 -16.11 -13.22
CA VAL A 660 7.74 -15.85 -11.76
C VAL A 660 8.56 -16.93 -11.04
N VAL A 661 8.36 -18.21 -11.38
CA VAL A 661 9.15 -19.33 -10.84
C VAL A 661 10.65 -19.08 -11.02
N GLN A 662 11.05 -18.63 -12.21
CA GLN A 662 12.47 -18.41 -12.52
C GLN A 662 13.07 -17.16 -11.86
N GLY A 663 12.28 -16.13 -11.53
CA GLY A 663 12.81 -14.82 -11.08
C GLY A 663 13.64 -14.83 -9.79
N LYS A 664 13.57 -15.91 -9.02
CA LYS A 664 14.44 -16.21 -7.87
C LYS A 664 14.88 -17.67 -7.85
N SER A 665 14.86 -18.32 -9.02
CA SER A 665 15.14 -19.75 -9.16
C SER A 665 14.31 -20.59 -8.17
N PHE A 666 13.05 -20.23 -7.97
CA PHE A 666 12.15 -21.01 -7.14
C PHE A 666 12.00 -22.38 -7.79
N GLY A 667 12.20 -23.46 -7.02
CA GLY A 667 11.71 -24.77 -7.45
C GLY A 667 10.18 -24.79 -7.35
N VAL A 668 9.50 -25.38 -8.34
CA VAL A 668 8.08 -25.75 -8.17
C VAL A 668 8.05 -27.03 -7.33
N THR A 669 7.61 -26.91 -6.07
CA THR A 669 7.59 -28.05 -5.13
C THR A 669 6.26 -28.79 -5.14
N HIS A 670 5.17 -28.09 -5.45
CA HIS A 670 3.81 -28.62 -5.43
C HIS A 670 3.00 -28.03 -6.59
N PHE A 671 2.08 -28.80 -7.14
CA PHE A 671 1.15 -28.37 -8.18
C PHE A 671 -0.29 -28.67 -7.73
N ILE A 672 -1.14 -27.65 -7.73
CA ILE A 672 -2.56 -27.77 -7.39
C ILE A 672 -3.35 -27.62 -8.68
N ASN A 673 -4.06 -28.67 -9.09
CA ASN A 673 -5.00 -28.59 -10.19
C ASN A 673 -6.42 -28.36 -9.63
N PRO A 674 -7.03 -27.18 -9.84
CA PRO A 674 -8.38 -26.89 -9.35
C PRO A 674 -9.44 -27.88 -9.83
N SER A 675 -9.26 -28.51 -11.01
CA SER A 675 -10.22 -29.47 -11.55
C SER A 675 -10.21 -30.84 -10.87
N LEU A 676 -9.21 -31.11 -10.03
CA LEU A 676 -9.05 -32.37 -9.29
C LEU A 676 -9.45 -32.22 -7.82
N LEU A 677 -9.97 -31.05 -7.43
CA LEU A 677 -10.43 -30.79 -6.07
C LEU A 677 -11.89 -31.22 -5.94
N ASP A 678 -12.19 -32.16 -5.03
CA ASP A 678 -13.56 -32.65 -4.83
C ASP A 678 -14.48 -31.56 -4.24
N LYS A 679 -14.05 -30.90 -3.15
CA LYS A 679 -14.86 -29.93 -2.37
C LYS A 679 -14.09 -28.78 -1.74
N SER A 680 -12.78 -28.91 -1.55
CA SER A 680 -11.96 -27.84 -0.99
C SER A 680 -11.65 -26.80 -2.05
N SER A 681 -11.75 -25.53 -1.70
CA SER A 681 -11.25 -24.43 -2.53
C SER A 681 -9.72 -24.49 -2.64
N VAL A 682 -9.16 -23.95 -3.73
CA VAL A 682 -7.70 -23.83 -3.91
C VAL A 682 -7.06 -23.13 -2.71
N ARG A 683 -7.75 -22.12 -2.18
CA ARG A 683 -7.36 -21.38 -0.98
C ARG A 683 -7.21 -22.30 0.24
N GLU A 684 -8.21 -23.13 0.53
CA GLU A 684 -8.19 -24.02 1.71
C GLU A 684 -7.01 -24.98 1.63
N VAL A 685 -6.80 -25.58 0.46
CA VAL A 685 -5.66 -26.47 0.21
C VAL A 685 -4.34 -25.73 0.47
N ILE A 686 -4.17 -24.50 -0.05
CA ILE A 686 -2.97 -23.71 0.19
C ILE A 686 -2.79 -23.41 1.68
N ILE A 687 -3.85 -22.99 2.38
CA ILE A 687 -3.79 -22.67 3.82
C ILE A 687 -3.38 -23.89 4.63
N GLU A 688 -3.96 -25.07 4.36
CA GLU A 688 -3.63 -26.33 5.02
C GLU A 688 -2.18 -26.75 4.76
N MET A 689 -1.73 -26.72 3.50
CA MET A 689 -0.37 -27.11 3.12
C MET A 689 0.72 -26.21 3.72
N THR A 690 0.39 -24.94 3.96
CA THR A 690 1.37 -23.92 4.37
C THR A 690 1.26 -23.52 5.84
N GLY A 691 0.28 -24.06 6.57
CA GLY A 691 0.04 -23.72 7.97
C GLY A 691 -0.39 -22.27 8.19
N GLY A 692 -1.26 -21.73 7.32
CA GLY A 692 -1.82 -20.37 7.47
C GLY A 692 -1.71 -19.45 6.25
N GLY A 693 -1.34 -19.99 5.08
CA GLY A 693 -1.21 -19.25 3.82
C GLY A 693 0.24 -19.00 3.40
N VAL A 694 0.42 -18.42 2.22
CA VAL A 694 1.73 -18.10 1.65
C VAL A 694 2.22 -16.70 2.00
N ASP A 695 3.54 -16.49 2.04
CA ASP A 695 4.11 -15.14 2.21
C ASP A 695 3.84 -14.27 0.98
N TYR A 696 3.89 -14.87 -0.23
CA TYR A 696 3.63 -14.19 -1.50
C TYR A 696 2.66 -14.98 -2.36
N SER A 697 1.70 -14.31 -2.99
CA SER A 697 0.91 -14.88 -4.07
C SER A 697 1.03 -14.05 -5.35
N PHE A 698 1.11 -14.72 -6.50
CA PHE A 698 1.15 -14.11 -7.83
C PHE A 698 -0.07 -14.54 -8.62
N GLU A 699 -0.91 -13.59 -9.03
CA GLU A 699 -2.08 -13.85 -9.88
C GLU A 699 -1.73 -13.51 -11.33
N CYS A 700 -1.71 -14.53 -12.20
CA CYS A 700 -1.22 -14.42 -13.57
C CYS A 700 -2.29 -14.70 -14.64
N ILE A 701 -3.57 -14.79 -14.25
CA ILE A 701 -4.69 -15.18 -15.12
C ILE A 701 -5.53 -13.97 -15.55
N GLY A 702 -5.78 -13.04 -14.62
CA GLY A 702 -6.59 -11.86 -14.90
C GLY A 702 -8.09 -12.09 -14.67
N VAL A 703 -8.45 -12.95 -13.71
CA VAL A 703 -9.85 -13.27 -13.36
C VAL A 703 -10.14 -12.83 -11.93
N SER A 704 -11.17 -11.99 -11.74
CA SER A 704 -11.53 -11.39 -10.45
C SER A 704 -11.63 -12.38 -9.29
N SER A 705 -12.29 -13.52 -9.47
CA SER A 705 -12.41 -14.54 -8.40
C SER A 705 -11.06 -15.13 -8.00
N VAL A 706 -10.17 -15.35 -8.98
CA VAL A 706 -8.82 -15.86 -8.73
C VAL A 706 -7.95 -14.81 -8.05
N MET A 707 -8.11 -13.52 -8.39
CA MET A 707 -7.45 -12.42 -7.67
C MET A 707 -7.86 -12.40 -6.19
N THR A 708 -9.16 -12.58 -5.91
CA THR A 708 -9.65 -12.71 -4.53
C THR A 708 -9.07 -13.95 -3.83
N ASP A 709 -9.04 -15.11 -4.49
CA ASP A 709 -8.47 -16.33 -3.90
C ASP A 709 -6.96 -16.20 -3.66
N ALA A 710 -6.22 -15.58 -4.59
CA ALA A 710 -4.81 -15.29 -4.44
C ALA A 710 -4.55 -14.40 -3.23
N PHE A 711 -5.36 -13.36 -3.03
CA PHE A 711 -5.32 -12.52 -1.82
C PHE A 711 -5.59 -13.33 -0.55
N ARG A 712 -6.68 -14.11 -0.55
CA ARG A 712 -7.13 -14.85 0.63
C ARG A 712 -6.24 -16.04 1.00
N SER A 713 -5.35 -16.44 0.10
CA SER A 713 -4.35 -17.50 0.29
C SER A 713 -3.06 -17.02 0.95
N THR A 714 -2.89 -15.70 1.17
CA THR A 714 -1.68 -15.16 1.81
C THR A 714 -1.76 -15.13 3.34
N LYS A 715 -0.62 -15.10 4.03
CA LYS A 715 -0.59 -14.98 5.50
C LYS A 715 -1.15 -13.65 5.98
N MET A 716 -1.89 -13.66 7.08
CA MET A 716 -2.24 -12.44 7.81
C MET A 716 -0.96 -11.79 8.39
N GLY A 717 -0.96 -10.47 8.52
CA GLY A 717 0.12 -9.67 9.10
C GLY A 717 1.20 -9.21 8.12
N LYS A 718 1.52 -10.00 7.09
CA LYS A 718 2.60 -9.67 6.13
C LYS A 718 2.41 -10.14 4.69
N GLY A 719 1.34 -10.87 4.38
CA GLY A 719 1.14 -11.50 3.07
C GLY A 719 1.03 -10.49 1.94
N LYS A 720 1.70 -10.74 0.82
CA LYS A 720 1.68 -9.87 -0.37
C LYS A 720 1.10 -10.58 -1.57
N THR A 721 0.12 -9.97 -2.22
CA THR A 721 -0.47 -10.45 -3.47
C THR A 721 -0.10 -9.53 -4.61
N ILE A 722 0.50 -10.09 -5.65
CA ILE A 722 0.95 -9.39 -6.84
C ILE A 722 0.02 -9.79 -7.98
N ILE A 723 -0.75 -8.83 -8.48
CA ILE A 723 -1.63 -9.00 -9.63
C ILE A 723 -0.85 -8.68 -10.90
N LEU A 724 -0.74 -9.65 -11.79
CA LEU A 724 -0.06 -9.57 -13.09
C LEU A 724 -1.01 -9.84 -14.25
N GLY A 725 -2.07 -10.62 -14.01
CA GLY A 725 -3.04 -10.99 -15.03
C GLY A 725 -3.85 -9.79 -15.52
N LEU A 726 -4.01 -9.70 -16.84
CA LEU A 726 -4.79 -8.65 -17.49
C LEU A 726 -6.22 -9.14 -17.79
N GLY A 727 -7.19 -8.60 -17.04
CA GLY A 727 -8.62 -8.79 -17.28
C GLY A 727 -9.22 -7.82 -18.31
N LYS A 728 -10.55 -7.69 -18.32
CA LYS A 728 -11.24 -6.59 -19.02
C LYS A 728 -11.09 -5.29 -18.23
N ASP A 729 -11.21 -4.14 -18.90
CA ASP A 729 -11.12 -2.82 -18.23
C ASP A 729 -12.14 -2.65 -17.09
N SER A 730 -13.31 -3.28 -17.21
CA SER A 730 -14.38 -3.23 -16.21
C SER A 730 -14.19 -4.17 -15.03
N ASP A 731 -13.20 -5.07 -15.08
CA ASP A 731 -13.02 -6.09 -14.05
C ASP A 731 -12.54 -5.47 -12.73
N GLN A 732 -13.02 -6.03 -11.62
CA GLN A 732 -12.72 -5.53 -10.28
C GLN A 732 -12.07 -6.61 -9.44
N VAL A 733 -11.18 -6.21 -8.53
CA VAL A 733 -10.68 -7.05 -7.45
C VAL A 733 -11.60 -6.88 -6.25
N SER A 734 -12.19 -7.96 -5.77
CA SER A 734 -13.04 -7.94 -4.59
C SER A 734 -12.27 -8.46 -3.38
N LEU A 735 -12.09 -7.62 -2.37
CA LEU A 735 -11.27 -7.89 -1.19
C LEU A 735 -12.12 -7.79 0.07
N PRO A 736 -12.16 -8.82 0.94
CA PRO A 736 -12.77 -8.68 2.26
C PRO A 736 -12.05 -7.58 3.06
N SER A 737 -12.75 -6.49 3.38
CA SER A 737 -12.14 -5.27 3.94
C SER A 737 -11.42 -5.53 5.26
N LEU A 738 -12.02 -6.37 6.10
CA LEU A 738 -11.45 -6.75 7.39
C LEU A 738 -10.19 -7.62 7.25
N GLU A 739 -10.12 -8.53 6.25
CA GLU A 739 -8.91 -9.32 6.00
C GLU A 739 -7.76 -8.46 5.49
N LEU A 740 -8.05 -7.37 4.75
CA LEU A 740 -7.05 -6.39 4.30
C LEU A 740 -6.46 -5.61 5.48
N LEU A 741 -7.30 -5.18 6.42
CA LEU A 741 -6.87 -4.47 7.64
C LEU A 741 -5.89 -5.27 8.50
N PHE A 742 -5.90 -6.59 8.40
CA PHE A 742 -5.01 -7.46 9.17
C PHE A 742 -3.68 -7.74 8.47
N GLY A 743 -3.04 -6.73 7.88
CA GLY A 743 -1.64 -6.79 7.47
C GLY A 743 -1.39 -7.41 6.10
N ARG A 744 -2.44 -7.61 5.28
CA ARG A 744 -2.26 -8.07 3.89
C ARG A 744 -2.09 -6.89 2.94
N CYS A 745 -1.39 -7.14 1.85
CA CYS A 745 -1.10 -6.16 0.82
C CYS A 745 -1.49 -6.71 -0.55
N VAL A 746 -2.10 -5.87 -1.39
CA VAL A 746 -2.35 -6.17 -2.80
C VAL A 746 -1.69 -5.09 -3.65
N MET A 747 -0.93 -5.48 -4.65
CA MET A 747 -0.34 -4.56 -5.62
C MET A 747 -0.44 -5.12 -7.02
N GLY A 748 -0.55 -4.24 -8.01
CA GLY A 748 -0.33 -4.61 -9.40
C GLY A 748 1.02 -4.11 -9.88
N THR A 749 1.46 -4.57 -11.04
CA THR A 749 2.70 -4.08 -11.64
C THR A 749 2.72 -4.28 -13.15
N VAL A 750 3.25 -3.29 -13.86
CA VAL A 750 3.50 -3.37 -15.29
C VAL A 750 4.93 -3.83 -15.50
N LEU A 751 5.18 -4.74 -16.44
CA LEU A 751 6.52 -5.27 -16.73
C LEU A 751 7.27 -5.77 -15.46
N GLY A 752 6.54 -6.28 -14.47
CA GLY A 752 7.12 -6.76 -13.23
C GLY A 752 7.88 -5.70 -12.43
N GLY A 753 7.60 -4.41 -12.64
CA GLY A 753 8.26 -3.30 -11.95
C GLY A 753 9.67 -3.01 -12.47
N LEU A 754 10.05 -3.63 -13.59
CA LEU A 754 11.35 -3.41 -14.22
C LEU A 754 11.40 -2.07 -14.92
N LYS A 755 12.55 -1.40 -14.81
CA LYS A 755 12.95 -0.26 -15.63
C LYS A 755 13.65 -0.80 -16.89
N PRO A 756 13.05 -0.65 -18.10
CA PRO A 756 13.51 -1.35 -19.30
C PRO A 756 15.02 -1.24 -19.61
N LYS A 757 15.56 -0.03 -19.74
CA LYS A 757 16.95 0.20 -20.16
C LYS A 757 17.97 -0.30 -19.13
N SER A 758 17.62 -0.27 -17.85
CA SER A 758 18.53 -0.71 -16.78
C SER A 758 18.41 -2.20 -16.46
N ASP A 759 17.21 -2.79 -16.53
CA ASP A 759 16.97 -4.14 -16.04
C ASP A 759 17.00 -5.21 -17.15
N ILE A 760 16.51 -4.91 -18.36
CA ILE A 760 16.50 -5.90 -19.46
C ILE A 760 17.91 -6.38 -19.82
N PRO A 761 18.95 -5.54 -19.90
CA PRO A 761 20.31 -6.01 -20.15
C PRO A 761 20.83 -6.97 -19.07
N ILE A 762 20.44 -6.76 -17.81
CA ILE A 762 20.79 -7.66 -16.69
C ILE A 762 20.11 -9.02 -16.90
N LEU A 763 18.82 -9.03 -17.26
CA LEU A 763 18.10 -10.26 -17.53
C LEU A 763 18.66 -11.00 -18.75
N ALA A 764 19.00 -10.29 -19.81
CA ALA A 764 19.62 -10.85 -21.00
C ALA A 764 20.94 -11.55 -20.67
N LYS A 765 21.79 -10.89 -19.86
CA LYS A 765 23.03 -11.48 -19.36
C LYS A 765 22.78 -12.74 -18.55
N LYS A 766 21.83 -12.71 -17.60
CA LYS A 766 21.46 -13.90 -16.80
C LYS A 766 20.98 -15.06 -17.66
N CYS A 767 20.32 -14.80 -18.77
CA CYS A 767 19.88 -15.83 -19.69
C CYS A 767 21.05 -16.41 -20.52
N ILE A 768 21.99 -15.57 -20.98
CA ILE A 768 23.24 -16.03 -21.61
C ILE A 768 24.04 -16.90 -20.64
N ASP A 769 24.15 -16.45 -19.40
CA ASP A 769 24.88 -17.13 -18.33
C ASP A 769 24.11 -18.37 -17.80
N LYS A 770 22.93 -18.69 -18.38
CA LYS A 770 22.04 -19.82 -18.03
C LYS A 770 21.53 -19.82 -16.59
N GLU A 771 21.48 -18.67 -15.95
CA GLU A 771 20.81 -18.47 -14.65
C GLU A 771 19.28 -18.36 -14.80
N LEU A 772 18.82 -18.00 -16.00
CA LEU A 772 17.40 -17.92 -16.37
C LEU A 772 17.16 -18.71 -17.67
N GLU A 773 16.21 -19.62 -17.64
CA GLU A 773 15.85 -20.53 -18.75
C GLU A 773 14.54 -20.09 -19.42
N LEU A 774 14.48 -18.83 -19.87
CA LEU A 774 13.27 -18.28 -20.49
C LEU A 774 12.98 -18.88 -21.88
N GLU A 775 13.99 -19.44 -22.56
CA GLU A 775 13.80 -20.08 -23.87
C GLU A 775 12.82 -21.26 -23.81
N ALA A 776 12.73 -21.94 -22.67
CA ALA A 776 11.78 -23.04 -22.46
C ALA A 776 10.30 -22.61 -22.55
N LEU A 777 10.02 -21.30 -22.50
CA LEU A 777 8.66 -20.77 -22.69
C LEU A 777 8.22 -20.77 -24.16
N VAL A 778 9.16 -20.83 -25.10
CA VAL A 778 8.86 -20.92 -26.54
C VAL A 778 8.47 -22.35 -26.88
N THR A 779 7.20 -22.56 -27.24
CA THR A 779 6.71 -23.90 -27.62
C THR A 779 6.46 -24.04 -29.12
N HIS A 780 6.28 -22.92 -29.83
CA HIS A 780 5.99 -22.92 -31.26
C HIS A 780 6.72 -21.79 -31.97
N GLU A 781 7.12 -22.03 -33.22
CA GLU A 781 7.69 -21.02 -34.10
C GLU A 781 6.99 -21.05 -35.45
N LEU A 782 6.47 -19.90 -35.90
CA LEU A 782 5.71 -19.74 -37.13
C LEU A 782 6.25 -18.55 -37.96
N GLY A 783 5.85 -18.46 -39.23
CA GLY A 783 6.09 -17.28 -40.06
C GLY A 783 4.97 -16.27 -39.92
N LEU A 784 5.19 -15.01 -40.34
CA LEU A 784 4.16 -13.96 -40.30
C LEU A 784 2.86 -14.37 -41.03
N LYS A 785 2.96 -15.13 -42.13
CA LYS A 785 1.79 -15.62 -42.88
C LYS A 785 0.87 -16.55 -42.07
N ASP A 786 1.42 -17.22 -41.06
CA ASP A 786 0.73 -18.21 -40.23
C ASP A 786 0.26 -17.61 -38.89
N ILE A 787 0.23 -16.27 -38.76
CA ILE A 787 -0.07 -15.60 -37.48
C ILE A 787 -1.43 -15.99 -36.89
N ASN A 788 -2.46 -16.21 -37.71
CA ASN A 788 -3.78 -16.66 -37.22
C ASN A 788 -3.70 -18.05 -36.56
N LYS A 789 -2.84 -18.95 -37.07
CA LYS A 789 -2.57 -20.25 -36.42
C LYS A 789 -1.92 -20.05 -35.05
N ALA A 790 -1.09 -19.02 -34.87
CA ALA A 790 -0.53 -18.68 -33.57
C ALA A 790 -1.62 -18.27 -32.57
N PHE A 791 -2.57 -17.45 -33.01
CA PHE A 791 -3.75 -17.07 -32.22
C PHE A 791 -4.57 -18.29 -31.80
N ASP A 792 -4.86 -19.19 -32.75
CA ASP A 792 -5.60 -20.42 -32.47
C ASP A 792 -4.89 -21.32 -31.45
N LEU A 793 -3.58 -21.52 -31.61
CA LEU A 793 -2.77 -22.33 -30.67
C LEU A 793 -2.79 -21.75 -29.26
N LEU A 794 -2.70 -20.43 -29.13
CA LEU A 794 -2.73 -19.75 -27.83
C LEU A 794 -4.12 -19.84 -27.18
N LEU A 795 -5.19 -19.60 -27.95
CA LEU A 795 -6.58 -19.69 -27.48
C LEU A 795 -6.98 -21.11 -27.06
N GLN A 796 -6.44 -22.13 -27.73
CA GLN A 796 -6.66 -23.55 -27.39
C GLN A 796 -5.79 -24.02 -26.21
N GLY A 797 -4.93 -23.16 -25.65
CA GLY A 797 -4.00 -23.54 -24.58
C GLY A 797 -2.91 -24.51 -25.02
N LYS A 798 -2.66 -24.65 -26.33
CA LYS A 798 -1.63 -25.53 -26.90
C LYS A 798 -0.27 -24.86 -27.03
N SER A 799 -0.20 -23.54 -26.80
CA SER A 799 1.05 -22.77 -26.84
C SER A 799 1.22 -21.92 -25.58
N LEU A 800 2.42 -21.94 -25.00
CA LEU A 800 2.81 -21.00 -23.93
C LEU A 800 3.24 -19.67 -24.56
N ARG A 801 4.15 -19.77 -25.53
CA ARG A 801 4.58 -18.67 -26.37
C ARG A 801 4.85 -19.15 -27.78
N CYS A 802 4.31 -18.39 -28.74
CA CYS A 802 4.57 -18.59 -30.16
C CYS A 802 5.46 -17.47 -30.68
N MET A 803 6.62 -17.82 -31.23
CA MET A 803 7.49 -16.92 -31.96
C MET A 803 7.02 -16.79 -33.40
N ILE A 804 6.97 -15.57 -33.90
CA ILE A 804 6.63 -15.22 -35.27
C ILE A 804 7.87 -14.59 -35.90
N TRP A 805 8.41 -15.25 -36.90
CA TRP A 805 9.59 -14.83 -37.63
C TRP A 805 9.16 -14.09 -38.92
N MET A 806 9.74 -12.91 -39.17
CA MET A 806 9.35 -12.09 -40.32
C MET A 806 9.84 -12.70 -41.66
N ASP A 807 11.00 -13.35 -41.65
CA ASP A 807 11.67 -13.87 -42.85
C ASP A 807 11.67 -15.42 -42.94
N LYS A 808 10.86 -16.14 -42.16
CA LYS A 808 10.91 -17.63 -42.09
C LYS A 808 10.65 -18.35 -43.42
N ASP A 809 9.96 -17.68 -44.34
CA ASP A 809 9.53 -18.22 -45.63
C ASP A 809 10.28 -17.59 -46.82
N LYS A 810 11.34 -16.82 -46.57
CA LYS A 810 12.23 -16.26 -47.60
C LYS A 810 13.43 -17.17 -47.86
#